data_AF-A0AAN9VA03-F1
#
_entry.id   AF-A0AAN9VA03-F1
#
_cell.length_a   1.000
_cell.length_b   1.000
_cell.length_c   1.000
_cell.angle_alpha   90.00
_cell.angle_beta   90.00
_cell.angle_gamma   90.00
#
_symmetry.space_group_name_H-M   'P 1'
#
loop_
_entity.id
_entity.type
_entity.pdbx_description
1 polymer ?
#
loop_
_entity_poly.entity_id
_entity_poly.type
_entity_poly.pdbx_seq_one_letter_code
_entity_poly.pdbx_strand_id
1 'polypeptide(L)'
;MACSITVGDETFGSVPWVAMQGVKFTSLGGAQVVRRDSHENSADRMCSEPTWEADLDMLEPEKLGPALGDSSISPGEMVRFCSVSNEVVGILCRRVLQSITPETHTPLPVNLQLYLNWMQKRCESLAANPKSDTDEDAVIKSFVDEFPFDGKFCKTISNNLVDVFAERVTPTAVLTAEDNLSRFYQETYGFPSFSKTFQNWFHIKSHKNPKLRVLQIGAGTASVTVPVLEQLGGRKGETARFSKWTSTDVSVDLLENAKTLLSDWEPRIEYQTLDIENDPIEQGFSEETYDVVLAVNALHATKDVRKTLENCRRLLKPGGNLVLGEITNPNDISSLIFGMLPEWWVSEDGRKDGPLMSQSKWDEALVSAGLSAAEAKLPDVGSETGAHRMSVMVSTRTVDQSPPAKHIIIVIPDGFSSATASVAHLISLEFENLGSRIEIKNLQSAATDIDGKTVVSILDFEESFLENLQRAQFEQLQHILLHAGEVLWVTRSDPADGLGGHPSKHIISGLLRCVKTEDASRRLYELHFVRELRTGLDATARAVRRRLCTIWSEKDRPEEFETVERDGVLCIPRYIPQDPLNKAMAYNELDAAPEVADVMQPDRPLKLTIGRPGMLDTLHFLDDEAPLQPLDDEEVEIEVKACGMNFL
;
A
#
# COMPACT_ATOMS: atom_id res chain seq x y z
N MET A 1 -2.58 40.76 13.24
CA MET A 1 -3.68 41.53 13.88
C MET A 1 -3.15 42.78 14.57
N ALA A 2 -3.76 43.94 14.32
CA ALA A 2 -3.49 45.17 15.06
C ALA A 2 -4.53 45.31 16.19
N CYS A 3 -4.10 45.58 17.41
CA CYS A 3 -5.02 45.80 18.52
C CYS A 3 -4.95 47.24 19.03
N SER A 4 -6.01 47.64 19.73
CA SER A 4 -6.07 48.92 20.43
C SER A 4 -6.00 48.65 21.92
N ILE A 5 -5.06 49.30 22.60
CA ILE A 5 -4.88 49.18 24.04
C ILE A 5 -5.30 50.52 24.67
N THR A 6 -6.27 50.45 25.57
CA THR A 6 -6.74 51.60 26.34
C THR A 6 -6.53 51.32 27.82
N VAL A 7 -5.81 52.21 28.50
CA VAL A 7 -5.55 52.14 29.95
C VAL A 7 -6.23 53.32 30.62
N GLY A 8 -7.04 53.06 31.64
CA GLY A 8 -7.81 54.06 32.39
C GLY A 8 -7.85 53.76 33.88
N ASP A 9 -8.63 54.55 34.62
CA ASP A 9 -8.97 54.29 36.03
C ASP A 9 -9.88 53.06 36.18
N GLU A 10 -10.09 52.59 37.41
CA GLU A 10 -10.94 51.41 37.69
C GLU A 10 -12.35 51.51 37.12
N THR A 11 -12.85 52.72 36.88
CA THR A 11 -14.24 52.97 36.46
C THR A 11 -14.36 53.26 34.96
N PHE A 12 -13.25 53.48 34.25
CA PHE A 12 -13.19 53.98 32.87
C PHE A 12 -14.12 55.20 32.63
N GLY A 13 -14.36 55.99 33.68
CA GLY A 13 -15.32 57.10 33.67
C GLY A 13 -14.73 58.44 33.20
N SER A 14 -13.42 58.46 32.94
CA SER A 14 -12.64 59.65 32.56
C SER A 14 -11.86 59.44 31.25
N VAL A 15 -11.21 60.49 30.73
CA VAL A 15 -10.36 60.38 29.53
C VAL A 15 -9.24 59.36 29.80
N PRO A 16 -9.01 58.37 28.91
CA PRO A 16 -8.05 57.31 29.15
C PRO A 16 -6.64 57.88 29.38
N TRP A 17 -5.93 57.30 30.34
CA TRP A 17 -4.55 57.69 30.67
C TRP A 17 -3.60 57.38 29.53
N VAL A 18 -3.81 56.25 28.84
CA VAL A 18 -3.05 55.86 27.66
C VAL A 18 -4.01 55.24 26.64
N ALA A 19 -3.93 55.72 25.39
CA ALA A 19 -4.58 55.08 24.26
C ALA A 19 -3.52 54.80 23.19
N MET A 20 -3.30 53.52 22.89
CA MET A 20 -2.43 53.08 21.81
C MET A 20 -3.31 52.40 20.76
N GLN A 21 -3.31 52.94 19.54
CA GLN A 21 -4.00 52.34 18.40
C GLN A 21 -2.98 51.71 17.46
N GLY A 22 -3.36 50.59 16.85
CA GLY A 22 -2.51 49.92 15.88
C GLY A 22 -1.31 49.19 16.51
N VAL A 23 -1.41 48.78 17.78
CA VAL A 23 -0.35 48.01 18.43
C VAL A 23 -0.23 46.67 17.72
N LYS A 24 0.96 46.40 17.18
CA LYS A 24 1.31 45.14 16.52
C LYS A 24 2.24 44.37 17.42
N PHE A 25 1.87 43.13 17.73
CA PHE A 25 2.77 42.18 18.36
C PHE A 25 3.44 41.39 17.25
N THR A 26 4.78 41.35 17.29
CA THR A 26 5.58 40.55 16.37
C THR A 26 6.45 39.63 17.20
N SER A 27 6.50 38.35 16.82
CA SER A 27 7.38 37.38 17.47
C SER A 27 8.85 37.79 17.29
N LEU A 28 9.57 37.95 18.39
CA LEU A 28 11.03 38.13 18.39
C LEU A 28 11.69 36.77 18.12
N GLY A 29 11.82 36.38 16.85
CA GLY A 29 12.59 35.19 16.46
C GLY A 29 12.20 34.42 15.19
N GLY A 30 11.15 34.82 14.46
CA GLY A 30 10.53 33.93 13.46
C GLY A 30 10.99 34.05 11.99
N ALA A 31 12.23 34.45 11.68
CA ALA A 31 12.70 34.42 10.28
C ALA A 31 14.24 34.37 10.11
N GLN A 32 14.96 33.74 11.04
CA GLN A 32 16.11 32.97 10.53
C GLN A 32 15.53 31.70 9.94
N VAL A 33 16.14 31.21 8.87
CA VAL A 33 15.94 29.88 8.30
C VAL A 33 16.18 28.86 9.42
N VAL A 34 15.17 28.67 10.27
CA VAL A 34 15.03 27.48 11.08
C VAL A 34 14.87 26.40 10.03
N ARG A 35 15.91 25.58 9.86
CA ARG A 35 15.75 24.23 9.35
C ARG A 35 14.41 23.75 9.87
N ARG A 36 13.44 23.51 8.98
CA ARG A 36 12.05 23.11 9.29
C ARG A 36 12.06 21.71 9.93
N ASP A 37 12.76 21.57 11.04
CA ASP A 37 12.81 20.40 11.88
C ASP A 37 11.84 20.65 13.03
N SER A 38 10.69 19.97 12.96
CA SER A 38 10.01 19.34 14.10
C SER A 38 9.16 20.14 15.09
N HIS A 39 8.77 21.39 14.85
CA HIS A 39 7.69 22.02 15.63
C HIS A 39 6.46 22.33 14.76
N GLU A 40 5.54 21.38 14.80
CA GLU A 40 4.21 21.37 14.18
C GLU A 40 3.39 22.59 14.68
N ASN A 41 2.98 23.47 13.77
CA ASN A 41 2.00 24.51 14.08
C ASN A 41 0.64 23.83 14.33
N SER A 42 0.00 24.09 15.47
CA SER A 42 -1.29 23.47 15.81
C SER A 42 -2.41 23.77 14.80
N ALA A 43 -2.30 24.89 14.07
CA ALA A 43 -3.23 25.29 13.03
C ALA A 43 -3.21 24.34 11.81
N ASP A 44 -2.09 23.65 11.54
CA ASP A 44 -1.92 22.84 10.33
C ASP A 44 -2.64 21.47 10.40
N ARG A 45 -3.28 21.11 11.52
CA ARG A 45 -3.96 19.81 11.70
C ARG A 45 -5.29 19.86 12.45
N MET A 46 -5.97 21.01 12.49
CA MET A 46 -7.24 21.13 13.21
C MET A 46 -8.40 20.40 12.51
N CYS A 47 -8.40 20.45 11.19
CA CYS A 47 -9.40 19.79 10.35
C CYS A 47 -8.87 18.45 9.86
N SER A 48 -9.70 17.43 10.03
CA SER A 48 -9.47 16.09 9.53
C SER A 48 -10.76 15.51 9.00
N GLU A 49 -10.68 14.64 8.01
CA GLU A 49 -11.84 13.90 7.50
C GLU A 49 -11.63 12.39 7.64
N PRO A 50 -12.71 11.61 7.83
CA PRO A 50 -12.62 10.16 7.82
C PRO A 50 -12.40 9.67 6.39
N THR A 51 -11.26 9.03 6.18
CA THR A 51 -10.95 8.27 4.97
C THR A 51 -11.19 6.79 5.25
N TRP A 52 -11.84 6.11 4.30
CA TRP A 52 -12.25 4.71 4.44
C TRP A 52 -11.50 3.86 3.44
N GLU A 53 -10.76 2.86 3.94
CA GLU A 53 -10.03 1.91 3.09
C GLU A 53 -10.39 0.49 3.50
N ALA A 54 -10.20 -0.46 2.57
CA ALA A 54 -10.49 -1.87 2.82
C ALA A 54 -9.70 -2.41 4.03
N ASP A 55 -10.29 -3.34 4.78
CA ASP A 55 -9.57 -4.09 5.81
C ASP A 55 -9.06 -5.42 5.23
N LEU A 56 -7.73 -5.54 5.05
CA LEU A 56 -7.09 -6.76 4.52
C LEU A 56 -7.45 -8.01 5.31
N ASP A 57 -7.63 -7.93 6.63
CA ASP A 57 -7.99 -9.11 7.44
C ASP A 57 -9.45 -9.52 7.23
N MET A 58 -10.28 -8.65 6.64
CA MET A 58 -11.69 -8.89 6.35
C MET A 58 -11.97 -9.17 4.87
N LEU A 59 -11.06 -8.81 3.97
CA LEU A 59 -11.19 -9.01 2.53
C LEU A 59 -11.30 -10.50 2.15
N GLU A 60 -12.27 -10.81 1.31
CA GLU A 60 -12.39 -12.14 0.69
C GLU A 60 -11.34 -12.25 -0.43
N PRO A 61 -10.69 -13.42 -0.62
CA PRO A 61 -9.65 -13.59 -1.65
C PRO A 61 -10.08 -13.12 -3.05
N GLU A 62 -11.35 -13.31 -3.39
CA GLU A 62 -11.93 -12.92 -4.68
C GLU A 62 -12.08 -11.40 -4.84
N LYS A 63 -12.17 -10.66 -3.72
CA LYS A 63 -12.30 -9.19 -3.70
C LYS A 63 -10.96 -8.48 -3.59
N LEU A 64 -9.88 -9.20 -3.30
CA LEU A 64 -8.57 -8.60 -3.11
C LEU A 64 -8.00 -7.99 -4.39
N GLY A 65 -8.15 -8.66 -5.54
CA GLY A 65 -7.75 -8.12 -6.84
C GLY A 65 -8.43 -6.77 -7.14
N PRO A 66 -9.78 -6.72 -7.17
CA PRO A 66 -10.51 -5.46 -7.35
C PRO A 66 -10.15 -4.37 -6.32
N ALA A 67 -9.94 -4.73 -5.06
CA ALA A 67 -9.55 -3.77 -4.01
C ALA A 67 -8.13 -3.18 -4.23
N LEU A 68 -7.26 -3.92 -4.92
CA LEU A 68 -5.91 -3.47 -5.27
C LEU A 68 -5.86 -2.79 -6.64
N GLY A 69 -7.00 -2.55 -7.28
CA GLY A 69 -7.12 -1.88 -8.58
C GLY A 69 -6.88 -2.82 -9.76
N ASP A 70 -7.53 -2.50 -10.89
CA ASP A 70 -7.36 -3.25 -12.13
C ASP A 70 -6.02 -2.91 -12.80
N SER A 71 -5.45 -3.92 -13.48
CA SER A 71 -4.30 -3.70 -14.35
C SER A 71 -4.70 -2.76 -15.50
N SER A 72 -3.83 -1.80 -15.80
CA SER A 72 -3.99 -0.94 -16.99
C SER A 72 -3.78 -1.71 -18.30
N ILE A 73 -3.31 -2.95 -18.24
CA ILE A 73 -3.02 -3.80 -19.39
C ILE A 73 -4.22 -4.72 -19.63
N SER A 74 -4.73 -4.76 -20.86
CA SER A 74 -5.81 -5.67 -21.19
C SER A 74 -5.32 -7.13 -21.24
N PRO A 75 -6.16 -8.11 -20.88
CA PRO A 75 -5.80 -9.53 -20.99
C PRO A 75 -5.38 -9.94 -22.41
N GLY A 76 -5.97 -9.33 -23.44
CA GLY A 76 -5.62 -9.58 -24.84
C GLY A 76 -4.22 -9.08 -25.22
N GLU A 77 -3.81 -7.91 -24.74
CA GLU A 77 -2.47 -7.39 -24.96
C GLU A 77 -1.40 -8.23 -24.26
N MET A 78 -1.67 -8.69 -23.03
CA MET A 78 -0.72 -9.57 -22.33
C MET A 78 -0.56 -10.93 -23.03
N VAL A 79 -1.66 -11.52 -23.52
CA VAL A 79 -1.60 -12.74 -24.35
C VAL A 79 -0.72 -12.50 -25.58
N ARG A 80 -0.89 -11.35 -26.25
CA ARG A 80 -0.11 -10.97 -27.42
C ARG A 80 1.37 -10.81 -27.06
N PHE A 81 1.69 -10.07 -26.00
CA PHE A 81 3.07 -9.91 -25.52
C PHE A 81 3.72 -11.27 -25.24
N CYS A 82 3.10 -12.11 -24.41
CA CYS A 82 3.63 -13.43 -24.04
C CYS A 82 3.83 -14.33 -25.28
N SER A 83 2.88 -14.32 -26.22
CA SER A 83 2.95 -15.13 -27.45
C SER A 83 4.09 -14.67 -28.37
N VAL A 84 4.14 -13.38 -28.70
CA VAL A 84 5.13 -12.80 -29.63
C VAL A 84 6.53 -12.85 -29.02
N SER A 85 6.65 -12.50 -27.73
CA SER A 85 7.94 -12.52 -27.04
C SER A 85 8.53 -13.94 -26.94
N ASN A 86 7.70 -14.95 -26.68
CA ASN A 86 8.09 -16.35 -26.67
C ASN A 86 8.65 -16.81 -28.04
N GLU A 87 8.03 -16.34 -29.13
CA GLU A 87 8.49 -16.59 -30.50
C GLU A 87 9.81 -15.86 -30.82
N VAL A 88 9.90 -14.57 -30.48
CA VAL A 88 11.12 -13.76 -30.66
C VAL A 88 12.31 -14.36 -29.92
N VAL A 89 12.13 -14.77 -28.66
CA VAL A 89 13.18 -15.46 -27.89
C VAL A 89 13.66 -16.71 -28.61
N GLY A 90 12.75 -17.50 -29.19
CA GLY A 90 13.09 -18.68 -29.98
C GLY A 90 13.95 -18.38 -31.21
N ILE A 91 13.57 -17.35 -31.96
CA ILE A 91 14.31 -16.87 -33.14
C ILE A 91 15.72 -16.43 -32.71
N LEU A 92 15.82 -15.62 -31.66
CA LEU A 92 17.10 -15.10 -31.17
C LEU A 92 18.02 -16.23 -30.66
N CYS A 93 17.48 -17.18 -29.89
CA CYS A 93 18.23 -18.38 -29.45
C CYS A 93 18.80 -19.14 -30.65
N ARG A 94 17.99 -19.36 -31.70
CA ARG A 94 18.42 -20.06 -32.92
C ARG A 94 19.56 -19.33 -33.63
N ARG A 95 19.45 -18.00 -33.79
CA ARG A 95 20.49 -17.17 -34.41
C ARG A 95 21.80 -17.21 -33.64
N VAL A 96 21.72 -17.16 -32.30
CA VAL A 96 22.89 -17.25 -31.42
C VAL A 96 23.54 -18.64 -31.55
N LEU A 97 22.77 -19.72 -31.45
CA LEU A 97 23.28 -21.09 -31.59
C LEU A 97 23.94 -21.35 -32.96
N GLN A 98 23.45 -20.73 -34.03
CA GLN A 98 24.06 -20.80 -35.36
C GLN A 98 25.37 -20.00 -35.48
N SER A 99 25.57 -19.02 -34.60
CA SER A 99 26.72 -18.11 -34.61
C SER A 99 27.86 -18.56 -33.68
N ILE A 100 27.60 -19.50 -32.77
CA ILE A 100 28.59 -20.09 -31.87
C ILE A 100 29.42 -21.13 -32.68
N THR A 101 30.76 -20.99 -32.67
CA THR A 101 31.70 -21.88 -33.38
C THR A 101 32.47 -22.80 -32.42
N PRO A 102 33.13 -23.88 -32.89
CA PRO A 102 33.99 -24.72 -32.04
C PRO A 102 35.09 -23.96 -31.28
N GLU A 103 35.53 -22.78 -31.72
CA GLU A 103 36.49 -21.95 -30.96
C GLU A 103 35.87 -21.27 -29.73
N THR A 104 34.55 -21.05 -29.72
CA THR A 104 33.80 -20.55 -28.56
C THR A 104 33.46 -21.64 -27.52
N HIS A 105 33.97 -22.87 -27.69
CA HIS A 105 33.49 -24.06 -26.97
C HIS A 105 34.42 -24.66 -25.91
N THR A 106 35.58 -24.08 -25.54
CA THR A 106 36.51 -24.84 -24.67
C THR A 106 37.33 -24.04 -23.64
N PRO A 107 37.14 -24.33 -22.33
CA PRO A 107 35.93 -24.81 -21.66
C PRO A 107 35.11 -23.64 -21.11
N LEU A 108 33.83 -23.57 -21.52
CA LEU A 108 32.87 -22.61 -21.00
C LEU A 108 32.63 -22.81 -19.49
N PRO A 109 32.44 -21.73 -18.71
CA PRO A 109 31.88 -21.79 -17.35
C PRO A 109 30.58 -22.59 -17.28
N VAL A 110 30.33 -23.25 -16.14
CA VAL A 110 29.17 -24.15 -15.94
C VAL A 110 27.83 -23.45 -16.22
N ASN A 111 27.68 -22.20 -15.79
CA ASN A 111 26.46 -21.41 -16.04
C ASN A 111 26.21 -21.21 -17.55
N LEU A 112 27.27 -20.94 -18.33
CA LEU A 112 27.14 -20.76 -19.78
C LEU A 112 26.83 -22.08 -20.49
N GLN A 113 27.33 -23.22 -19.99
CA GLN A 113 26.91 -24.53 -20.49
C GLN A 113 25.42 -24.79 -20.24
N LEU A 114 24.92 -24.48 -19.03
CA LEU A 114 23.51 -24.61 -18.69
C LEU A 114 22.63 -23.70 -19.55
N TYR A 115 23.08 -22.46 -19.78
CA TYR A 115 22.38 -21.52 -20.64
C TYR A 115 22.33 -21.96 -22.11
N LEU A 116 23.43 -22.53 -22.62
CA LEU A 116 23.46 -23.10 -23.96
C LEU A 116 22.48 -24.28 -24.10
N ASN A 117 22.45 -25.18 -23.12
CA ASN A 117 21.49 -26.29 -23.07
C ASN A 117 20.04 -25.78 -22.99
N TRP A 118 19.78 -24.71 -22.24
CA TRP A 118 18.47 -24.08 -22.17
C TRP A 118 18.04 -23.50 -23.53
N MET A 119 18.94 -22.80 -24.24
CA MET A 119 18.64 -22.28 -25.58
C MET A 119 18.34 -23.41 -26.58
N GLN A 120 19.07 -24.52 -26.52
CA GLN A 120 18.82 -25.69 -27.37
C GLN A 120 17.42 -26.27 -27.13
N LYS A 121 17.08 -26.56 -25.86
CA LYS A 121 15.74 -27.04 -25.47
C LYS A 121 14.63 -26.08 -25.90
N ARG A 122 14.87 -24.76 -25.77
CA ARG A 122 13.93 -23.71 -26.18
C ARG A 122 13.65 -23.77 -27.68
N CYS A 123 14.68 -23.93 -28.50
CA CYS A 123 14.53 -24.08 -29.95
C CYS A 123 13.79 -25.39 -30.33
N GLU A 124 14.08 -26.50 -29.66
CA GLU A 124 13.42 -27.79 -29.89
C GLU A 124 11.91 -27.73 -29.57
N SER A 125 11.55 -27.12 -28.43
CA SER A 125 10.15 -26.96 -28.01
C SER A 125 9.33 -26.16 -29.02
N LEU A 126 9.92 -25.13 -29.64
CA LEU A 126 9.26 -24.31 -30.65
C LEU A 126 9.20 -24.98 -32.02
N ALA A 127 10.22 -25.78 -32.38
CA ALA A 127 10.22 -26.57 -33.61
C ALA A 127 9.14 -27.66 -33.63
N ALA A 128 8.70 -28.14 -32.46
CA ALA A 128 7.60 -29.10 -32.34
C ALA A 128 6.22 -28.52 -32.72
N ASN A 129 6.06 -27.18 -32.71
CA ASN A 129 4.84 -26.47 -33.11
C ASN A 129 5.17 -25.38 -34.15
N PRO A 130 5.52 -25.76 -35.40
CA PRO A 130 5.95 -24.80 -36.40
C PRO A 130 4.80 -23.89 -36.81
N LYS A 131 4.97 -22.57 -36.63
CA LYS A 131 4.21 -21.56 -37.37
C LYS A 131 4.72 -21.55 -38.83
N SER A 132 3.87 -21.20 -39.80
CA SER A 132 4.21 -21.19 -41.24
C SER A 132 5.46 -20.35 -41.55
N ASP A 133 5.99 -20.40 -42.78
CA ASP A 133 7.07 -19.53 -43.31
C ASP A 133 6.82 -18.05 -42.95
N THR A 134 7.27 -17.64 -41.77
CA THR A 134 7.06 -16.30 -41.22
C THR A 134 8.40 -15.60 -41.28
N ASP A 135 8.41 -14.41 -41.87
CA ASP A 135 9.60 -13.57 -41.94
C ASP A 135 10.07 -13.21 -40.52
N GLU A 136 11.14 -13.87 -40.07
CA GLU A 136 11.69 -13.70 -38.71
C GLU A 136 12.09 -12.24 -38.43
N ASP A 137 12.63 -11.53 -39.42
CA ASP A 137 13.02 -10.13 -39.25
C ASP A 137 11.80 -9.23 -39.13
N ALA A 138 10.71 -9.55 -39.84
CA ALA A 138 9.43 -8.87 -39.67
C ALA A 138 8.83 -9.12 -38.28
N VAL A 139 8.94 -10.34 -37.72
CA VAL A 139 8.47 -10.65 -36.35
C VAL A 139 9.26 -9.86 -35.31
N ILE A 140 10.60 -9.87 -35.39
CA ILE A 140 11.44 -9.09 -34.47
C ILE A 140 11.13 -7.60 -34.60
N LYS A 141 11.02 -7.09 -35.82
CA LYS A 141 10.69 -5.67 -36.06
C LYS A 141 9.33 -5.32 -35.47
N SER A 142 8.30 -6.14 -35.70
CA SER A 142 6.98 -5.94 -35.10
C SER A 142 7.03 -5.92 -33.58
N PHE A 143 7.83 -6.79 -32.95
CA PHE A 143 7.99 -6.80 -31.50
C PHE A 143 8.70 -5.55 -30.99
N VAL A 144 9.70 -5.03 -31.70
CA VAL A 144 10.36 -3.76 -31.36
C VAL A 144 9.45 -2.56 -31.58
N ASP A 145 8.61 -2.57 -32.60
CA ASP A 145 7.69 -1.46 -32.88
C ASP A 145 6.57 -1.42 -31.84
N GLU A 146 6.10 -2.58 -31.38
CA GLU A 146 5.00 -2.71 -30.41
C GLU A 146 5.47 -2.63 -28.94
N PHE A 147 6.63 -3.20 -28.62
CA PHE A 147 7.23 -3.22 -27.28
C PHE A 147 8.68 -2.71 -27.33
N PRO A 148 8.88 -1.38 -27.47
CA PRO A 148 10.18 -0.82 -27.85
C PRO A 148 11.32 -1.11 -26.88
N PHE A 149 11.06 -1.06 -25.58
CA PHE A 149 12.07 -1.38 -24.58
C PHE A 149 12.45 -2.87 -24.65
N ASP A 150 11.47 -3.77 -24.48
CA ASP A 150 11.69 -5.23 -24.46
C ASP A 150 12.35 -5.73 -25.76
N GLY A 151 11.88 -5.26 -26.91
CA GLY A 151 12.45 -5.64 -28.21
C GLY A 151 13.89 -5.16 -28.39
N LYS A 152 14.19 -3.90 -28.06
CA LYS A 152 15.56 -3.36 -28.15
C LYS A 152 16.50 -4.05 -27.17
N PHE A 153 16.02 -4.34 -25.96
CA PHE A 153 16.83 -4.99 -24.95
C PHE A 153 17.15 -6.43 -25.35
N CYS A 154 16.16 -7.21 -25.79
CA CYS A 154 16.37 -8.56 -26.35
C CYS A 154 17.39 -8.57 -27.50
N LYS A 155 17.34 -7.60 -28.41
CA LYS A 155 18.34 -7.46 -29.49
C LYS A 155 19.73 -7.14 -28.95
N THR A 156 19.82 -6.25 -27.97
CA THR A 156 21.09 -5.88 -27.33
C THR A 156 21.71 -7.10 -26.67
N ILE A 157 20.92 -7.87 -25.93
CA ILE A 157 21.34 -9.15 -25.35
C ILE A 157 21.83 -10.10 -26.45
N SER A 158 20.99 -10.42 -27.43
CA SER A 158 21.34 -11.42 -28.46
C SER A 158 22.59 -11.07 -29.25
N ASN A 159 22.81 -9.78 -29.54
CA ASN A 159 23.97 -9.31 -30.28
C ASN A 159 25.29 -9.46 -29.51
N ASN A 160 25.23 -9.43 -28.17
CA ASN A 160 26.41 -9.57 -27.32
C ASN A 160 26.64 -11.02 -26.85
N LEU A 161 25.66 -11.93 -27.00
CA LEU A 161 25.77 -13.29 -26.48
C LEU A 161 26.98 -14.06 -27.05
N VAL A 162 27.31 -13.88 -28.34
CA VAL A 162 28.49 -14.52 -28.94
C VAL A 162 29.78 -14.06 -28.25
N ASP A 163 29.88 -12.77 -27.90
CA ASP A 163 31.02 -12.21 -27.21
C ASP A 163 31.05 -12.64 -25.73
N VAL A 164 29.89 -12.83 -25.10
CA VAL A 164 29.76 -13.39 -23.74
C VAL A 164 30.22 -14.85 -23.71
N PHE A 165 29.79 -15.69 -24.66
CA PHE A 165 30.27 -17.08 -24.78
C PHE A 165 31.76 -17.15 -25.08
N ALA A 166 32.29 -16.19 -25.83
CA ALA A 166 33.72 -16.06 -26.07
C ALA A 166 34.50 -15.41 -24.89
N GLU A 167 33.82 -15.08 -23.78
CA GLU A 167 34.37 -14.38 -22.61
C GLU A 167 35.06 -13.03 -22.95
N ARG A 168 34.68 -12.42 -24.08
CA ARG A 168 35.19 -11.11 -24.54
C ARG A 168 34.50 -9.94 -23.83
N VAL A 169 33.27 -10.14 -23.37
CA VAL A 169 32.49 -9.15 -22.61
C VAL A 169 31.83 -9.86 -21.42
N THR A 170 31.84 -9.23 -20.25
CA THR A 170 31.18 -9.76 -19.06
C THR A 170 29.66 -9.57 -19.13
N PRO A 171 28.85 -10.53 -18.66
CA PRO A 171 27.39 -10.40 -18.58
C PRO A 171 26.89 -9.10 -17.95
N THR A 172 27.46 -8.71 -16.80
CA THR A 172 27.07 -7.50 -16.06
C THR A 172 27.27 -6.22 -16.88
N ALA A 173 28.36 -6.14 -17.66
CA ALA A 173 28.61 -4.99 -18.53
C ALA A 173 27.56 -4.85 -19.64
N VAL A 174 27.06 -5.97 -20.18
CA VAL A 174 25.97 -5.96 -21.18
C VAL A 174 24.66 -5.50 -20.54
N LEU A 175 24.33 -5.99 -19.36
CA LEU A 175 23.08 -5.66 -18.66
C LEU A 175 23.03 -4.22 -18.16
N THR A 176 24.17 -3.67 -17.72
CA THR A 176 24.25 -2.31 -17.15
C THR A 176 24.53 -1.23 -18.19
N ALA A 177 24.85 -1.60 -19.42
CA ALA A 177 25.01 -0.66 -20.53
C ALA A 177 23.73 0.19 -20.68
N GLU A 178 23.89 1.50 -20.88
CA GLU A 178 22.78 2.45 -21.07
C GLU A 178 21.69 2.39 -19.98
N ASP A 179 22.07 2.01 -18.76
CA ASP A 179 21.15 1.83 -17.62
C ASP A 179 20.05 0.77 -17.86
N ASN A 180 20.29 -0.16 -18.80
CA ASN A 180 19.28 -1.14 -19.22
C ASN A 180 18.75 -2.01 -18.08
N LEU A 181 19.58 -2.34 -17.09
CA LEU A 181 19.16 -3.13 -15.93
C LEU A 181 18.11 -2.38 -15.09
N SER A 182 18.35 -1.11 -14.76
CA SER A 182 17.39 -0.29 -14.01
C SER A 182 16.11 -0.09 -14.80
N ARG A 183 16.25 0.21 -16.11
CA ARG A 183 15.12 0.38 -17.02
C ARG A 183 14.32 -0.91 -17.20
N PHE A 184 14.94 -2.08 -17.15
CA PHE A 184 14.21 -3.35 -17.17
C PHE A 184 13.23 -3.43 -15.99
N TYR A 185 13.70 -3.10 -14.79
CA TYR A 185 12.86 -3.05 -13.59
C TYR A 185 12.00 -1.79 -13.49
N GLN A 186 11.74 -1.07 -14.58
CA GLN A 186 10.85 0.11 -14.60
C GLN A 186 9.91 0.10 -15.82
N GLU A 187 10.45 -0.26 -16.99
CA GLU A 187 9.82 -0.10 -18.30
C GLU A 187 9.40 -1.42 -18.95
N THR A 188 9.90 -2.58 -18.50
CA THR A 188 9.54 -3.87 -19.14
C THR A 188 8.02 -4.08 -19.07
N TYR A 189 7.44 -4.58 -20.15
CA TYR A 189 5.98 -4.69 -20.26
C TYR A 189 5.37 -5.50 -19.11
N GLY A 190 4.37 -4.96 -18.41
CA GLY A 190 3.79 -5.58 -17.21
C GLY A 190 4.35 -5.06 -15.88
N PHE A 191 5.59 -4.55 -15.85
CA PHE A 191 6.21 -4.09 -14.60
C PHE A 191 5.53 -2.88 -13.95
N PRO A 192 5.06 -1.86 -14.67
CA PRO A 192 4.31 -0.75 -14.04
C PRO A 192 3.04 -1.22 -13.32
N SER A 193 2.28 -2.16 -13.92
CA SER A 193 1.11 -2.79 -13.29
C SER A 193 1.52 -3.57 -12.03
N PHE A 194 2.57 -4.38 -12.15
CA PHE A 194 3.13 -5.14 -11.04
C PHE A 194 3.61 -4.26 -9.88
N SER A 195 4.32 -3.16 -10.16
CA SER A 195 4.73 -2.16 -9.17
C SER A 195 3.53 -1.49 -8.50
N LYS A 196 2.48 -1.19 -9.28
CA LYS A 196 1.26 -0.57 -8.74
C LYS A 196 0.53 -1.47 -7.74
N THR A 197 0.52 -2.78 -7.96
CA THR A 197 -0.03 -3.75 -7.01
C THR A 197 0.64 -3.67 -5.64
N PHE A 198 1.99 -3.51 -5.59
CA PHE A 198 2.67 -3.29 -4.31
C PHE A 198 2.25 -1.98 -3.65
N GLN A 199 2.20 -0.88 -4.40
CA GLN A 199 1.78 0.42 -3.87
C GLN A 199 0.38 0.34 -3.24
N ASN A 200 -0.57 -0.27 -3.94
CA ASN A 200 -1.95 -0.40 -3.47
C ASN A 200 -2.04 -1.34 -2.26
N TRP A 201 -1.29 -2.44 -2.26
CA TRP A 201 -1.28 -3.35 -1.10
C TRP A 201 -0.69 -2.67 0.14
N PHE A 202 0.46 -1.99 0.00
CA PHE A 202 1.07 -1.23 1.09
C PHE A 202 0.20 -0.05 1.53
N HIS A 203 -0.52 0.59 0.62
CA HIS A 203 -1.49 1.65 0.94
C HIS A 203 -2.55 1.14 1.93
N ILE A 204 -3.23 0.04 1.57
CA ILE A 204 -4.27 -0.56 2.42
C ILE A 204 -3.66 -1.09 3.74
N LYS A 205 -2.52 -1.79 3.66
CA LYS A 205 -1.85 -2.34 4.85
C LYS A 205 -1.42 -1.26 5.84
N SER A 206 -0.88 -0.16 5.33
CA SER A 206 -0.41 0.97 6.15
C SER A 206 -1.54 1.84 6.68
N HIS A 207 -2.69 1.88 6.00
CA HIS A 207 -3.90 2.50 6.53
C HIS A 207 -4.35 1.81 7.81
N LYS A 208 -4.34 0.47 7.82
CA LYS A 208 -4.61 -0.31 9.03
C LYS A 208 -3.53 -0.10 10.10
N ASN A 209 -2.27 -0.34 9.76
CA ASN A 209 -1.16 -0.18 10.68
C ASN A 209 -0.17 0.88 10.18
N PRO A 210 -0.27 2.15 10.56
CA PRO A 210 0.66 3.19 10.10
C PRO A 210 2.06 3.09 10.72
N LYS A 211 2.33 2.06 11.53
CA LYS A 211 3.60 1.82 12.21
C LYS A 211 4.35 0.60 11.65
N LEU A 212 4.09 0.20 10.41
CA LEU A 212 4.75 -0.95 9.78
C LEU A 212 6.27 -0.92 9.96
N ARG A 213 6.83 -2.07 10.35
CA ARG A 213 8.24 -2.40 10.24
C ARG A 213 8.40 -3.33 9.04
N VAL A 214 9.04 -2.83 8.00
CA VAL A 214 9.23 -3.56 6.73
C VAL A 214 10.70 -3.94 6.59
N LEU A 215 11.00 -5.19 6.23
CA LEU A 215 12.30 -5.60 5.73
C LEU A 215 12.18 -5.92 4.25
N GLN A 216 13.04 -5.34 3.42
CA GLN A 216 13.09 -5.64 2.00
C GLN A 216 14.34 -6.45 1.68
N ILE A 217 14.17 -7.60 1.03
CA ILE A 217 15.23 -8.48 0.53
C ILE A 217 15.44 -8.21 -0.96
N GLY A 218 16.70 -8.02 -1.36
CA GLY A 218 17.05 -7.73 -2.75
C GLY A 218 16.52 -6.37 -3.19
N ALA A 219 16.81 -5.32 -2.41
CA ALA A 219 16.31 -3.98 -2.71
C ALA A 219 16.83 -3.44 -4.05
N GLY A 220 17.99 -3.91 -4.51
CA GLY A 220 18.51 -3.67 -5.85
C GLY A 220 18.47 -2.20 -6.28
N THR A 221 17.78 -1.92 -7.38
CA THR A 221 17.63 -0.58 -7.98
C THR A 221 16.53 0.27 -7.32
N ALA A 222 15.95 -0.20 -6.22
CA ALA A 222 14.85 0.45 -5.49
C ALA A 222 13.58 0.72 -6.34
N SER A 223 13.40 -0.01 -7.45
CA SER A 223 12.34 0.27 -8.43
C SER A 223 10.91 0.07 -7.93
N VAL A 224 10.69 -0.86 -6.99
CA VAL A 224 9.43 -1.00 -6.26
C VAL A 224 9.43 -0.17 -4.97
N THR A 225 10.60 -0.01 -4.35
CA THR A 225 10.76 0.68 -3.07
C THR A 225 10.38 2.15 -3.15
N VAL A 226 10.89 2.87 -4.17
CA VAL A 226 10.61 4.31 -4.34
C VAL A 226 9.11 4.57 -4.50
N PRO A 227 8.37 3.94 -5.43
CA PRO A 227 6.93 4.19 -5.57
C PRO A 227 6.12 3.80 -4.34
N VAL A 228 6.48 2.70 -3.66
CA VAL A 228 5.80 2.30 -2.41
C VAL A 228 6.00 3.36 -1.33
N LEU A 229 7.24 3.82 -1.11
CA LEU A 229 7.52 4.83 -0.10
C LEU A 229 6.90 6.19 -0.44
N GLU A 230 6.76 6.54 -1.72
CA GLU A 230 6.02 7.73 -2.15
C GLU A 230 4.53 7.62 -1.76
N GLN A 231 3.91 6.46 -1.96
CA GLN A 231 2.52 6.20 -1.55
C GLN A 231 2.34 6.21 -0.02
N LEU A 232 3.36 5.79 0.73
CA LEU A 232 3.35 5.77 2.19
C LEU A 232 3.68 7.12 2.83
N GLY A 233 4.14 8.08 2.03
CA GLY A 233 4.59 9.40 2.45
C GLY A 233 5.87 9.36 3.28
N GLY A 234 6.12 10.44 4.03
CA GLY A 234 7.29 10.56 4.91
C GLY A 234 8.46 11.31 4.28
N ARG A 235 8.28 11.90 3.10
CA ARG A 235 9.18 12.93 2.58
C ARG A 235 8.87 14.26 3.25
N LYS A 236 9.91 15.02 3.61
CA LYS A 236 9.89 16.47 3.94
C LYS A 236 8.56 17.01 4.49
N GLY A 237 8.23 16.67 5.74
CA GLY A 237 7.07 17.20 6.47
C GLY A 237 5.78 16.38 6.34
N GLU A 238 5.74 15.39 5.46
CA GLU A 238 4.63 14.45 5.35
C GLU A 238 4.60 13.46 6.52
N THR A 239 3.39 12.99 6.87
CA THR A 239 3.22 11.95 7.88
C THR A 239 3.47 10.58 7.26
N ALA A 240 4.59 9.94 7.63
CA ALA A 240 4.91 8.60 7.18
C ALA A 240 3.92 7.56 7.76
N ARG A 241 3.39 6.67 6.92
CA ARG A 241 2.57 5.51 7.34
C ARG A 241 3.38 4.23 7.55
N PHE A 242 4.63 4.38 8.00
CA PHE A 242 5.49 3.30 8.44
C PHE A 242 6.44 3.80 9.53
N SER A 243 6.86 2.89 10.42
CA SER A 243 7.82 3.22 11.48
C SER A 243 9.26 2.96 11.05
N LYS A 244 9.50 1.89 10.27
CA LYS A 244 10.84 1.51 9.83
C LYS A 244 10.82 0.75 8.51
N TRP A 245 11.79 1.04 7.63
CA TRP A 245 12.06 0.27 6.42
C TRP A 245 13.53 -0.17 6.40
N THR A 246 13.80 -1.47 6.51
CA THR A 246 15.16 -2.02 6.43
C THR A 246 15.39 -2.53 5.01
N SER A 247 16.13 -1.76 4.21
CA SER A 247 16.55 -2.10 2.86
C SER A 247 17.78 -3.01 2.91
N THR A 248 17.68 -4.20 2.33
CA THR A 248 18.75 -5.19 2.34
C THR A 248 19.07 -5.73 0.97
N ASP A 249 20.34 -6.06 0.76
CA ASP A 249 20.85 -6.68 -0.46
C ASP A 249 22.14 -7.46 -0.11
N VAL A 250 22.51 -8.42 -0.96
CA VAL A 250 23.82 -9.10 -0.85
C VAL A 250 24.95 -8.18 -1.35
N SER A 251 24.63 -7.26 -2.26
CA SER A 251 25.57 -6.32 -2.87
C SER A 251 25.65 -5.01 -2.09
N VAL A 252 26.85 -4.70 -1.60
CA VAL A 252 27.13 -3.39 -0.96
C VAL A 252 26.95 -2.24 -1.95
N ASP A 253 27.34 -2.42 -3.22
CA ASP A 253 27.24 -1.37 -4.24
C ASP A 253 25.78 -1.02 -4.55
N LEU A 254 24.88 -2.01 -4.57
CA LEU A 254 23.44 -1.77 -4.75
C LEU A 254 22.85 -1.02 -3.54
N LEU A 255 23.29 -1.33 -2.32
CA LEU A 255 22.87 -0.61 -1.12
C LEU A 255 23.34 0.85 -1.11
N GLU A 256 24.55 1.15 -1.58
CA GLU A 256 25.02 2.55 -1.70
C GLU A 256 24.20 3.34 -2.73
N ASN A 257 23.80 2.71 -3.83
CA ASN A 257 22.87 3.33 -4.78
C ASN A 257 21.49 3.56 -4.15
N ALA A 258 20.95 2.56 -3.45
CA ALA A 258 19.69 2.67 -2.73
C ALA A 258 19.70 3.79 -1.68
N LYS A 259 20.82 3.99 -0.95
CA LYS A 259 20.99 5.14 -0.04
C LYS A 259 20.78 6.47 -0.73
N THR A 260 21.35 6.62 -1.92
CA THR A 260 21.20 7.85 -2.71
C THR A 260 19.73 8.08 -3.09
N LEU A 261 19.07 7.06 -3.65
CA LEU A 261 17.69 7.11 -4.12
C LEU A 261 16.65 7.30 -3.00
N LEU A 262 16.95 6.80 -1.80
CA LEU A 262 16.02 6.73 -0.68
C LEU A 262 16.33 7.74 0.44
N SER A 263 17.31 8.64 0.22
CA SER A 263 17.77 9.63 1.19
C SER A 263 16.67 10.56 1.73
N ASP A 264 15.65 10.87 0.93
CA ASP A 264 14.53 11.73 1.33
C ASP A 264 13.65 11.14 2.47
N TRP A 265 13.80 9.86 2.80
CA TRP A 265 13.07 9.18 3.88
C TRP A 265 13.92 8.85 5.11
N GLU A 266 15.18 9.29 5.16
CA GLU A 266 15.97 9.20 6.38
C GLU A 266 15.33 10.00 7.53
N PRO A 267 15.41 9.54 8.79
CA PRO A 267 16.11 8.35 9.29
C PRO A 267 15.25 7.08 9.35
N ARG A 268 14.08 7.06 8.69
CA ARG A 268 13.13 5.92 8.78
C ARG A 268 13.59 4.71 7.98
N ILE A 269 14.55 4.89 7.08
CA ILE A 269 15.15 3.81 6.30
C ILE A 269 16.50 3.42 6.89
N GLU A 270 16.77 2.13 6.94
CA GLU A 270 18.04 1.52 7.33
C GLU A 270 18.55 0.65 6.19
N TYR A 271 19.87 0.50 6.13
CA TYR A 271 20.55 -0.29 5.10
C TYR A 271 21.45 -1.31 5.76
N GLN A 272 21.30 -2.58 5.41
CA GLN A 272 22.11 -3.66 5.97
C GLN A 272 22.25 -4.78 4.94
N THR A 273 23.44 -5.35 4.83
CA THR A 273 23.65 -6.53 3.97
C THR A 273 22.91 -7.74 4.52
N LEU A 274 22.25 -8.50 3.65
CA LEU A 274 21.59 -9.75 4.02
C LEU A 274 21.71 -10.76 2.89
N ASP A 275 22.35 -11.89 3.18
CA ASP A 275 22.25 -13.11 2.40
C ASP A 275 21.18 -14.01 3.01
N ILE A 276 20.01 -14.04 2.37
CA ILE A 276 18.85 -14.79 2.87
C ILE A 276 19.05 -16.31 2.79
N GLU A 277 20.07 -16.81 2.09
CA GLU A 277 20.40 -18.24 2.07
C GLU A 277 20.99 -18.71 3.42
N ASN A 278 21.53 -17.78 4.20
CA ASN A 278 22.13 -18.00 5.52
C ASN A 278 21.19 -17.58 6.64
N ASP A 279 21.51 -17.96 7.88
CA ASP A 279 20.71 -17.58 9.04
C ASP A 279 20.68 -16.04 9.19
N PRO A 280 19.50 -15.38 9.12
CA PRO A 280 19.44 -13.93 9.26
C PRO A 280 19.81 -13.44 10.67
N ILE A 281 19.62 -14.26 11.70
CA ILE A 281 19.91 -13.90 13.09
C ILE A 281 21.42 -13.83 13.32
N GLU A 282 22.17 -14.77 12.74
CA GLU A 282 23.64 -14.75 12.76
C GLU A 282 24.21 -13.54 11.98
N GLN A 283 23.43 -12.97 11.06
CA GLN A 283 23.76 -11.76 10.30
C GLN A 283 23.35 -10.46 11.01
N GLY A 284 22.87 -10.54 12.25
CA GLY A 284 22.53 -9.39 13.09
C GLY A 284 21.08 -8.91 13.00
N PHE A 285 20.19 -9.68 12.36
CA PHE A 285 18.76 -9.39 12.38
C PHE A 285 18.09 -10.01 13.62
N SER A 286 16.94 -9.46 14.02
CA SER A 286 16.18 -9.97 15.17
C SER A 286 14.99 -10.79 14.71
N GLU A 287 14.77 -11.93 15.38
CA GLU A 287 13.65 -12.83 15.08
C GLU A 287 12.32 -12.15 15.40
N GLU A 288 11.29 -12.44 14.62
CA GLU A 288 9.92 -12.00 14.85
C GLU A 288 9.74 -10.48 14.99
N THR A 289 10.48 -9.67 14.22
CA THR A 289 10.48 -8.21 14.39
C THR A 289 9.77 -7.43 13.30
N TYR A 290 9.54 -8.03 12.14
CA TYR A 290 8.98 -7.36 10.98
C TYR A 290 7.49 -7.68 10.80
N ASP A 291 6.70 -6.65 10.53
CA ASP A 291 5.28 -6.81 10.16
C ASP A 291 5.15 -7.29 8.72
N VAL A 292 6.11 -6.87 7.86
CA VAL A 292 6.18 -7.24 6.45
C VAL A 292 7.61 -7.57 6.06
N VAL A 293 7.81 -8.68 5.37
CA VAL A 293 9.02 -8.98 4.60
C VAL A 293 8.65 -8.87 3.13
N LEU A 294 9.33 -7.99 2.40
CA LEU A 294 9.13 -7.75 0.97
C LEU A 294 10.30 -8.36 0.19
N ALA A 295 10.01 -9.14 -0.84
CA ALA A 295 11.05 -9.60 -1.78
C ALA A 295 10.53 -9.49 -3.21
N VAL A 296 11.26 -8.82 -4.09
CA VAL A 296 10.85 -8.61 -5.47
C VAL A 296 11.97 -9.07 -6.39
N ASN A 297 11.72 -10.11 -7.19
CA ASN A 297 12.65 -10.70 -8.13
C ASN A 297 14.00 -11.08 -7.47
N ALA A 298 13.95 -11.61 -6.26
CA ALA A 298 15.13 -11.87 -5.44
C ALA A 298 15.24 -13.34 -5.00
N LEU A 299 14.12 -13.97 -4.64
CA LEU A 299 14.16 -15.28 -3.98
C LEU A 299 14.40 -16.42 -4.98
N HIS A 300 14.08 -16.21 -6.26
CA HIS A 300 14.37 -17.18 -7.31
C HIS A 300 15.89 -17.41 -7.49
N ALA A 301 16.73 -16.42 -7.18
CA ALA A 301 18.18 -16.48 -7.34
C ALA A 301 18.90 -17.08 -6.11
N THR A 302 18.28 -18.07 -5.46
CA THR A 302 18.83 -18.80 -4.31
C THR A 302 18.97 -20.29 -4.62
N LYS A 303 19.83 -21.01 -3.90
CA LYS A 303 20.07 -22.44 -4.11
C LYS A 303 18.87 -23.29 -3.70
N ASP A 304 18.26 -22.94 -2.57
CA ASP A 304 17.12 -23.63 -1.98
C ASP A 304 16.04 -22.62 -1.58
N VAL A 305 14.96 -22.58 -2.37
CA VAL A 305 13.84 -21.67 -2.12
C VAL A 305 13.14 -21.98 -0.80
N ARG A 306 13.03 -23.25 -0.43
CA ARG A 306 12.35 -23.62 0.82
C ARG A 306 13.13 -23.08 2.01
N LYS A 307 14.45 -23.31 2.05
CA LYS A 307 15.31 -22.78 3.13
C LYS A 307 15.25 -21.25 3.20
N THR A 308 15.26 -20.60 2.03
CA THR A 308 15.12 -19.14 1.91
C THR A 308 13.81 -18.64 2.52
N LEU A 309 12.69 -19.30 2.20
CA LEU A 309 11.37 -18.96 2.76
C LEU A 309 11.28 -19.25 4.26
N GLU A 310 11.93 -20.30 4.76
CA GLU A 310 12.05 -20.59 6.19
C GLU A 310 12.80 -19.45 6.93
N ASN A 311 13.85 -18.90 6.34
CA ASN A 311 14.56 -17.74 6.86
C ASN A 311 13.70 -16.46 6.83
N CYS A 312 12.97 -16.21 5.74
CA CYS A 312 11.99 -15.11 5.67
C CYS A 312 10.94 -15.23 6.79
N ARG A 313 10.43 -16.44 7.04
CA ARG A 313 9.44 -16.71 8.08
C ARG A 313 9.96 -16.35 9.49
N ARG A 314 11.24 -16.58 9.78
CA ARG A 314 11.85 -16.26 11.08
C ARG A 314 11.92 -14.75 11.35
N LEU A 315 12.07 -13.94 10.31
CA LEU A 315 12.09 -12.48 10.42
C LEU A 315 10.70 -11.88 10.72
N LEU A 316 9.64 -12.55 10.26
CA LEU A 316 8.25 -12.09 10.41
C LEU A 316 7.74 -12.30 11.84
N LYS A 317 7.01 -11.32 12.36
CA LYS A 317 6.15 -11.50 13.55
C LYS A 317 5.09 -12.59 13.31
N PRO A 318 4.54 -13.21 14.36
CA PRO A 318 3.31 -14.00 14.24
C PRO A 318 2.20 -13.19 13.53
N GLY A 319 1.65 -13.73 12.45
CA GLY A 319 0.72 -13.01 11.57
C GLY A 319 1.35 -11.95 10.66
N GLY A 320 2.67 -11.79 10.62
CA GLY A 320 3.34 -10.92 9.65
C GLY A 320 3.17 -11.45 8.22
N ASN A 321 3.27 -10.56 7.22
CA ASN A 321 3.09 -10.93 5.82
C ASN A 321 4.43 -11.04 5.09
N LEU A 322 4.66 -12.15 4.39
CA LEU A 322 5.62 -12.22 3.29
C LEU A 322 4.90 -11.74 2.02
N VAL A 323 5.39 -10.65 1.44
CA VAL A 323 4.92 -10.13 0.16
C VAL A 323 6.02 -10.40 -0.86
N LEU A 324 5.77 -11.34 -1.77
CA LEU A 324 6.73 -11.69 -2.82
C LEU A 324 6.24 -11.24 -4.20
N GLY A 325 7.15 -10.70 -4.98
CA GLY A 325 6.97 -10.44 -6.40
C GLY A 325 7.93 -11.27 -7.21
N GLU A 326 7.42 -12.14 -8.08
CA GLU A 326 8.30 -12.99 -8.89
C GLU A 326 7.79 -13.12 -10.32
N ILE A 327 8.73 -13.34 -11.24
CA ILE A 327 8.39 -13.78 -12.60
C ILE A 327 7.89 -15.21 -12.48
N THR A 328 6.59 -15.41 -12.72
CA THR A 328 5.90 -16.67 -12.51
C THR A 328 5.55 -17.39 -13.80
N ASN A 329 5.93 -16.82 -14.95
CA ASN A 329 5.87 -17.48 -16.24
C ASN A 329 7.24 -18.12 -16.57
N PRO A 330 7.35 -19.47 -16.58
CA PRO A 330 8.61 -20.15 -16.89
C PRO A 330 9.13 -19.90 -18.32
N ASN A 331 8.27 -19.42 -19.22
CA ASN A 331 8.60 -19.13 -20.62
C ASN A 331 8.90 -17.65 -20.87
N ASP A 332 9.04 -16.85 -19.82
CA ASP A 332 9.27 -15.41 -19.91
C ASP A 332 10.60 -15.07 -20.62
N ILE A 333 10.65 -13.88 -21.23
CA ILE A 333 11.85 -13.35 -21.89
C ILE A 333 13.05 -13.20 -20.95
N SER A 334 12.80 -13.10 -19.64
CA SER A 334 13.84 -12.92 -18.62
C SER A 334 14.90 -14.02 -18.65
N SER A 335 14.55 -15.25 -19.03
CA SER A 335 15.54 -16.33 -19.18
C SER A 335 16.53 -16.11 -20.32
N LEU A 336 16.13 -15.40 -21.39
CA LEU A 336 17.06 -14.93 -22.42
C LEU A 336 17.98 -13.84 -21.86
N ILE A 337 17.44 -12.90 -21.09
CA ILE A 337 18.16 -11.73 -20.58
C ILE A 337 19.18 -12.12 -19.51
N PHE A 338 18.73 -12.84 -18.48
CA PHE A 338 19.52 -13.13 -17.28
C PHE A 338 20.20 -14.50 -17.32
N GLY A 339 19.87 -15.36 -18.30
CA GLY A 339 20.51 -16.68 -18.42
C GLY A 339 22.03 -16.64 -18.62
N MET A 340 22.61 -15.50 -19.00
CA MET A 340 24.07 -15.34 -19.02
C MET A 340 24.70 -15.18 -17.63
N LEU A 341 23.92 -14.81 -16.61
CA LEU A 341 24.39 -14.59 -15.24
C LEU A 341 24.64 -15.94 -14.52
N PRO A 342 25.75 -16.10 -13.79
CA PRO A 342 25.95 -17.26 -12.92
C PRO A 342 24.81 -17.46 -11.91
N GLU A 343 24.30 -16.38 -11.33
CA GLU A 343 23.25 -16.35 -10.31
C GLU A 343 21.92 -16.94 -10.81
N TRP A 344 21.68 -16.94 -12.12
CA TRP A 344 20.47 -17.54 -12.72
C TRP A 344 20.45 -19.07 -12.62
N TRP A 345 21.60 -19.71 -12.37
CA TRP A 345 21.76 -21.17 -12.42
C TRP A 345 22.22 -21.79 -11.09
N VAL A 346 22.05 -21.07 -9.98
CA VAL A 346 22.52 -21.51 -8.66
C VAL A 346 21.63 -22.56 -7.99
N SER A 347 20.47 -22.86 -8.54
CA SER A 347 19.48 -23.73 -7.90
C SER A 347 19.97 -25.17 -7.67
N GLU A 348 19.85 -25.64 -6.43
CA GLU A 348 20.20 -27.01 -5.98
C GLU A 348 18.94 -27.80 -5.55
N ASP A 349 17.76 -27.15 -5.52
CA ASP A 349 16.46 -27.68 -5.10
C ASP A 349 15.66 -28.43 -6.20
N GLY A 350 16.33 -28.80 -7.29
CA GLY A 350 15.72 -29.56 -8.39
C GLY A 350 15.16 -28.71 -9.53
N ARG A 351 15.24 -27.37 -9.45
CA ARG A 351 15.06 -26.49 -10.62
C ARG A 351 16.25 -26.68 -11.58
N LYS A 352 15.98 -27.25 -12.76
CA LYS A 352 17.03 -27.61 -13.76
C LYS A 352 17.00 -26.79 -15.05
N ASP A 353 15.87 -26.15 -15.35
CA ASP A 353 15.66 -25.39 -16.59
C ASP A 353 15.66 -23.87 -16.35
N GLY A 354 16.25 -23.44 -15.23
CA GLY A 354 16.28 -22.05 -14.77
C GLY A 354 15.58 -21.87 -13.42
N PRO A 355 15.63 -20.66 -12.85
CA PRO A 355 15.21 -20.40 -11.48
C PRO A 355 13.70 -20.14 -11.35
N LEU A 356 13.01 -19.87 -12.46
CA LEU A 356 11.62 -19.45 -12.49
C LEU A 356 10.66 -20.58 -12.10
N MET A 357 9.62 -20.22 -11.35
CA MET A 357 8.59 -21.13 -10.86
C MET A 357 7.20 -20.57 -11.12
N SER A 358 6.25 -21.46 -11.44
CA SER A 358 4.84 -21.07 -11.51
C SER A 358 4.31 -20.62 -10.15
N GLN A 359 3.22 -19.84 -10.15
CA GLN A 359 2.50 -19.48 -8.92
C GLN A 359 2.19 -20.70 -8.04
N SER A 360 1.83 -21.84 -8.65
CA SER A 360 1.53 -23.08 -7.92
C SER A 360 2.75 -23.64 -7.18
N LYS A 361 3.93 -23.61 -7.80
CA LYS A 361 5.18 -24.09 -7.17
C LYS A 361 5.63 -23.16 -6.06
N TRP A 362 5.44 -21.85 -6.22
CA TRP A 362 5.65 -20.88 -5.13
C TRP A 362 4.72 -21.15 -3.95
N ASP A 363 3.44 -21.43 -4.20
CA ASP A 363 2.46 -21.77 -3.18
C ASP A 363 2.84 -23.04 -2.39
N GLU A 364 3.25 -24.10 -3.10
CA GLU A 364 3.77 -25.33 -2.49
C GLU A 364 5.00 -25.05 -1.62
N ALA A 365 5.94 -24.23 -2.10
CA ALA A 365 7.14 -23.85 -1.37
C ALA A 365 6.81 -23.05 -0.09
N LEU A 366 5.90 -22.08 -0.18
CA LEU A 366 5.42 -21.28 0.96
C LEU A 366 4.85 -22.16 2.07
N VAL A 367 3.93 -23.07 1.71
CA VAL A 367 3.32 -24.00 2.67
C VAL A 367 4.37 -24.92 3.28
N SER A 368 5.30 -25.43 2.48
CA SER A 368 6.38 -26.32 2.96
C SER A 368 7.35 -25.63 3.94
N ALA A 369 7.47 -24.30 3.84
CA ALA A 369 8.29 -23.46 4.71
C ALA A 369 7.55 -23.02 6.00
N GLY A 370 6.30 -23.43 6.19
CA GLY A 370 5.49 -23.09 7.37
C GLY A 370 4.84 -21.70 7.30
N LEU A 371 4.65 -21.16 6.10
CA LEU A 371 3.79 -20.01 5.83
C LEU A 371 2.41 -20.50 5.35
N SER A 372 1.43 -19.61 5.29
CA SER A 372 0.14 -19.93 4.67
C SER A 372 0.32 -20.17 3.16
N ALA A 373 -0.62 -20.89 2.54
CA ALA A 373 -0.81 -20.74 1.10
C ALA A 373 -1.01 -19.25 0.79
N ALA A 374 -0.59 -18.82 -0.39
CA ALA A 374 -0.71 -17.44 -0.83
C ALA A 374 -2.20 -17.05 -0.83
N GLU A 375 -2.56 -16.19 0.12
CA GLU A 375 -3.91 -15.63 0.30
C GLU A 375 -4.28 -14.74 -0.89
N ALA A 376 -3.25 -14.16 -1.51
CA ALA A 376 -3.31 -13.37 -2.72
C ALA A 376 -2.42 -13.99 -3.80
N LYS A 377 -2.95 -14.15 -5.01
CA LYS A 377 -2.18 -14.47 -6.22
C LYS A 377 -2.58 -13.48 -7.30
N LEU A 378 -1.81 -12.41 -7.43
CA LEU A 378 -2.15 -11.23 -8.20
C LEU A 378 -1.22 -11.14 -9.41
N PRO A 379 -1.59 -11.76 -10.55
CA PRO A 379 -0.84 -11.61 -11.79
C PRO A 379 -0.82 -10.16 -12.28
N ASP A 380 0.18 -9.80 -13.10
CA ASP A 380 0.35 -8.47 -13.71
C ASP A 380 -0.79 -8.06 -14.66
N VAL A 381 -1.63 -9.03 -15.04
CA VAL A 381 -2.93 -8.85 -15.68
C VAL A 381 -3.94 -9.82 -15.07
N GLY A 382 -5.25 -9.53 -15.15
CA GLY A 382 -6.30 -10.40 -14.62
C GLY A 382 -6.19 -11.86 -15.07
N SER A 383 -6.65 -12.79 -14.23
CA SER A 383 -6.45 -14.24 -14.41
C SER A 383 -7.26 -14.89 -15.54
N GLU A 384 -8.10 -14.13 -16.25
CA GLU A 384 -9.10 -14.64 -17.20
C GLU A 384 -8.51 -15.43 -18.36
N THR A 385 -7.33 -15.03 -18.86
CA THR A 385 -6.68 -15.67 -20.01
C THR A 385 -5.58 -16.65 -19.61
N GLY A 386 -5.19 -16.66 -18.33
CA GLY A 386 -4.01 -17.36 -17.81
C GLY A 386 -2.66 -16.80 -18.27
N ALA A 387 -2.63 -15.85 -19.21
CA ALA A 387 -1.40 -15.23 -19.68
C ALA A 387 -0.97 -14.13 -18.71
N HIS A 388 0.23 -14.25 -18.17
CA HIS A 388 0.84 -13.30 -17.25
C HIS A 388 2.37 -13.48 -17.34
N ARG A 389 3.15 -12.50 -16.88
CA ARG A 389 4.61 -12.64 -16.77
C ARG A 389 5.04 -12.87 -15.34
N MET A 390 4.47 -12.06 -14.45
CA MET A 390 4.86 -11.93 -13.06
C MET A 390 3.64 -11.90 -12.16
N SER A 391 3.82 -12.16 -10.88
CA SER A 391 2.72 -12.09 -9.92
C SER A 391 3.20 -11.65 -8.55
N VAL A 392 2.35 -10.86 -7.90
CA VAL A 392 2.47 -10.55 -6.48
C VAL A 392 1.73 -11.64 -5.71
N MET A 393 2.41 -12.25 -4.75
CA MET A 393 1.82 -13.21 -3.85
C MET A 393 1.99 -12.72 -2.41
N VAL A 394 0.94 -12.88 -1.62
CA VAL A 394 0.94 -12.49 -0.20
C VAL A 394 0.66 -13.73 0.61
N SER A 395 1.54 -14.02 1.56
CA SER A 395 1.43 -15.15 2.47
C SER A 395 1.62 -14.66 3.90
N THR A 396 0.98 -15.32 4.85
CA THR A 396 1.01 -14.96 6.27
C THR A 396 1.82 -15.98 7.05
N ARG A 397 2.64 -15.49 7.99
CA ARG A 397 3.23 -16.36 9.01
C ARG A 397 2.12 -16.90 9.90
N THR A 398 1.77 -18.17 9.70
CA THR A 398 0.72 -18.84 10.46
C THR A 398 1.07 -18.89 11.93
N VAL A 399 0.06 -18.70 12.77
CA VAL A 399 0.15 -18.94 14.21
C VAL A 399 -0.57 -20.25 14.45
N ASP A 400 0.08 -21.24 15.09
CA ASP A 400 -0.49 -22.57 15.35
C ASP A 400 -1.64 -22.57 16.38
N GLN A 401 -2.29 -21.43 16.60
CA GLN A 401 -3.37 -21.29 17.58
C GLN A 401 -4.70 -21.18 16.85
N SER A 402 -5.50 -22.25 16.92
CA SER A 402 -6.92 -22.17 16.58
C SER A 402 -7.60 -21.09 17.42
N PRO A 403 -8.61 -20.39 16.87
CA PRO A 403 -9.39 -19.43 17.66
C PRO A 403 -9.90 -20.08 18.95
N PRO A 404 -9.89 -19.38 20.09
CA PRO A 404 -10.35 -19.93 21.35
C PRO A 404 -11.86 -20.24 21.27
N ALA A 405 -12.28 -21.38 21.79
CA ALA A 405 -13.70 -21.65 22.02
C ALA A 405 -14.25 -20.65 23.06
N LYS A 406 -15.40 -20.04 22.76
CA LYS A 406 -16.05 -19.02 23.60
C LYS A 406 -17.44 -19.45 24.03
N HIS A 407 -17.98 -18.73 25.02
CA HIS A 407 -19.41 -18.70 25.30
C HIS A 407 -19.98 -17.43 24.67
N ILE A 408 -20.76 -17.60 23.61
CA ILE A 408 -21.31 -16.51 22.80
C ILE A 408 -22.81 -16.38 23.03
N ILE A 409 -23.27 -15.16 23.30
CA ILE A 409 -24.69 -14.80 23.35
C ILE A 409 -25.01 -13.94 22.12
N ILE A 410 -25.90 -14.45 21.26
CA ILE A 410 -26.46 -13.69 20.15
C ILE A 410 -27.72 -12.99 20.65
N VAL A 411 -27.72 -11.66 20.64
CA VAL A 411 -28.83 -10.84 21.13
C VAL A 411 -29.70 -10.40 19.96
N ILE A 412 -30.98 -10.76 20.02
CA ILE A 412 -31.97 -10.49 18.96
C ILE A 412 -33.12 -9.62 19.49
N PRO A 413 -33.81 -8.84 18.62
CA PRO A 413 -34.92 -8.01 19.05
C PRO A 413 -36.16 -8.85 19.38
N ASP A 414 -37.09 -8.32 20.17
CA ASP A 414 -38.40 -8.94 20.35
C ASP A 414 -39.25 -8.76 19.07
N GLY A 415 -39.86 -9.83 18.57
CA GLY A 415 -40.68 -9.76 17.34
C GLY A 415 -39.84 -9.59 16.06
N PHE A 416 -38.97 -10.55 15.77
CA PHE A 416 -38.05 -10.54 14.63
C PHE A 416 -38.62 -11.24 13.37
N SER A 417 -38.14 -10.85 12.19
CA SER A 417 -38.51 -11.51 10.94
C SER A 417 -37.79 -12.84 10.72
N SER A 418 -38.21 -13.58 9.70
CA SER A 418 -37.50 -14.80 9.26
C SER A 418 -36.07 -14.54 8.82
N ALA A 419 -35.73 -13.32 8.36
CA ALA A 419 -34.37 -12.98 7.93
C ALA A 419 -33.45 -12.85 9.15
N THR A 420 -33.87 -12.09 10.18
CA THR A 420 -33.15 -11.93 11.44
C THR A 420 -32.97 -13.27 12.18
N ALA A 421 -34.00 -14.13 12.15
CA ALA A 421 -33.89 -15.50 12.66
C ALA A 421 -32.82 -16.33 11.92
N SER A 422 -32.81 -16.22 10.58
CA SER A 422 -31.90 -16.99 9.73
C SER A 422 -30.45 -16.56 9.92
N VAL A 423 -30.17 -15.26 9.97
CA VAL A 423 -28.79 -14.78 10.18
C VAL A 423 -28.27 -15.13 11.58
N ALA A 424 -29.11 -15.04 12.62
CA ALA A 424 -28.74 -15.47 13.97
C ALA A 424 -28.36 -16.97 13.98
N HIS A 425 -29.16 -17.81 13.31
CA HIS A 425 -28.88 -19.24 13.21
C HIS A 425 -27.59 -19.54 12.43
N LEU A 426 -27.35 -18.85 11.32
CA LEU A 426 -26.12 -19.00 10.53
C LEU A 426 -24.88 -18.56 11.32
N ILE A 427 -24.97 -17.46 12.08
CA ILE A 427 -23.90 -17.04 12.99
C ILE A 427 -23.65 -18.13 14.05
N SER A 428 -24.69 -18.74 14.63
CA SER A 428 -24.51 -19.86 15.57
C SER A 428 -23.73 -21.02 14.95
N LEU A 429 -24.12 -21.45 13.73
CA LEU A 429 -23.45 -22.55 13.03
C LEU A 429 -21.96 -22.27 12.79
N GLU A 430 -21.61 -21.05 12.38
CA GLU A 430 -20.22 -20.64 12.15
C GLU A 430 -19.35 -20.79 13.41
N PHE A 431 -19.87 -20.52 14.60
CA PHE A 431 -19.12 -20.61 15.86
C PHE A 431 -19.24 -21.97 16.56
N GLU A 432 -20.34 -22.71 16.39
CA GLU A 432 -20.46 -24.11 16.81
C GLU A 432 -19.41 -24.98 16.11
N ASN A 433 -19.14 -24.72 14.82
CA ASN A 433 -18.08 -25.36 14.06
C ASN A 433 -16.66 -25.09 14.62
N LEU A 434 -16.50 -24.00 15.39
CA LEU A 434 -15.27 -23.68 16.12
C LEU A 434 -15.26 -24.22 17.56
N GLY A 435 -16.27 -25.00 17.95
CA GLY A 435 -16.39 -25.58 19.29
C GLY A 435 -16.89 -24.59 20.36
N SER A 436 -17.43 -23.44 19.97
CA SER A 436 -17.99 -22.47 20.91
C SER A 436 -19.40 -22.85 21.37
N ARG A 437 -19.77 -22.46 22.59
CA ARG A 437 -21.14 -22.61 23.13
C ARG A 437 -21.96 -21.37 22.75
N ILE A 438 -23.09 -21.56 22.08
CA ILE A 438 -23.92 -20.47 21.59
C ILE A 438 -25.29 -20.47 22.25
N GLU A 439 -25.78 -19.29 22.63
CA GLU A 439 -27.15 -19.06 23.08
C GLU A 439 -27.76 -17.88 22.34
N ILE A 440 -28.98 -18.03 21.81
CA ILE A 440 -29.74 -16.94 21.20
C ILE A 440 -30.74 -16.43 22.24
N LYS A 441 -30.67 -15.14 22.59
CA LYS A 441 -31.48 -14.52 23.64
C LYS A 441 -32.04 -13.19 23.17
N ASN A 442 -33.20 -12.80 23.70
CA ASN A 442 -33.63 -11.41 23.63
C ASN A 442 -32.84 -10.54 24.62
N LEU A 443 -32.96 -9.22 24.49
CA LEU A 443 -32.19 -8.26 25.31
C LEU A 443 -32.37 -8.50 26.82
N GLN A 444 -33.61 -8.67 27.28
CA GLN A 444 -33.91 -8.88 28.70
C GLN A 444 -33.24 -10.16 29.24
N SER A 445 -33.31 -11.26 28.50
CA SER A 445 -32.73 -12.54 28.93
C SER A 445 -31.20 -12.56 28.82
N ALA A 446 -30.63 -11.81 27.88
CA ALA A 446 -29.19 -11.68 27.73
C ALA A 446 -28.58 -10.89 28.90
N ALA A 447 -29.22 -9.80 29.32
CA ALA A 447 -28.73 -8.92 30.37
C ALA A 447 -28.62 -9.58 31.76
N THR A 448 -29.28 -10.71 32.01
CA THR A 448 -29.24 -11.39 33.32
C THR A 448 -28.03 -12.29 33.53
N ASP A 449 -27.28 -12.62 32.47
CA ASP A 449 -26.22 -13.64 32.50
C ASP A 449 -25.18 -13.36 31.39
N ILE A 450 -24.52 -12.20 31.46
CA ILE A 450 -23.61 -11.68 30.42
C ILE A 450 -22.14 -11.63 30.85
N ASP A 451 -21.86 -11.75 32.14
CA ASP A 451 -20.54 -11.50 32.73
C ASP A 451 -19.45 -12.35 32.06
N GLY A 452 -18.47 -11.67 31.47
CA GLY A 452 -17.31 -12.31 30.82
C GLY A 452 -17.60 -13.06 29.51
N LYS A 453 -18.84 -13.02 29.01
CA LYS A 453 -19.23 -13.69 27.75
C LYS A 453 -19.01 -12.80 26.54
N THR A 454 -18.90 -13.43 25.38
CA THR A 454 -18.86 -12.73 24.09
C THR A 454 -20.29 -12.45 23.62
N VAL A 455 -20.56 -11.24 23.16
CA VAL A 455 -21.89 -10.83 22.71
C VAL A 455 -21.86 -10.46 21.24
N VAL A 456 -22.79 -11.02 20.47
CA VAL A 456 -23.09 -10.58 19.11
C VAL A 456 -24.48 -9.97 19.12
N SER A 457 -24.58 -8.65 19.07
CA SER A 457 -25.86 -7.96 19.02
C SER A 457 -26.29 -7.78 17.56
N ILE A 458 -27.47 -8.28 17.20
CA ILE A 458 -28.12 -8.00 15.90
C ILE A 458 -29.43 -7.21 16.09
N LEU A 459 -29.53 -6.45 17.19
CA LEU A 459 -30.71 -5.65 17.53
C LEU A 459 -31.07 -4.63 16.44
N ASP A 460 -30.06 -4.02 15.82
CA ASP A 460 -30.22 -3.03 14.74
C ASP A 460 -30.00 -3.62 13.32
N PHE A 461 -30.08 -4.94 13.16
CA PHE A 461 -29.86 -5.58 11.86
C PHE A 461 -31.03 -5.36 10.88
N GLU A 462 -32.26 -5.26 11.37
CA GLU A 462 -33.44 -5.05 10.53
C GLU A 462 -34.05 -3.68 10.81
N GLU A 463 -34.65 -3.50 11.98
CA GLU A 463 -35.24 -2.24 12.45
C GLU A 463 -34.24 -1.41 13.26
N SER A 464 -34.46 -0.10 13.40
CA SER A 464 -33.60 0.78 14.21
C SER A 464 -34.00 0.67 15.70
N PHE A 465 -33.39 -0.26 16.41
CA PHE A 465 -33.67 -0.53 17.83
C PHE A 465 -33.33 0.67 18.72
N LEU A 466 -32.22 1.36 18.44
CA LEU A 466 -31.76 2.49 19.26
C LEU A 466 -32.54 3.80 19.07
N GLU A 467 -33.32 3.93 17.99
CA GLU A 467 -34.08 5.14 17.70
C GLU A 467 -35.21 5.39 18.71
N ASN A 468 -35.84 4.31 19.20
CA ASN A 468 -36.99 4.37 20.09
C ASN A 468 -36.75 3.55 21.37
N LEU A 469 -35.58 3.73 21.99
CA LEU A 469 -35.14 2.94 23.12
C LEU A 469 -35.93 3.28 24.41
N GLN A 470 -36.57 2.28 25.01
CA GLN A 470 -37.26 2.46 26.29
C GLN A 470 -36.28 2.42 27.47
N ARG A 471 -36.65 3.04 28.59
CA ARG A 471 -35.80 3.10 29.80
C ARG A 471 -35.31 1.72 30.26
N ALA A 472 -36.20 0.74 30.34
CA ALA A 472 -35.84 -0.61 30.77
C ALA A 472 -34.84 -1.29 29.80
N GLN A 473 -35.00 -1.05 28.50
CA GLN A 473 -34.09 -1.55 27.47
C GLN A 473 -32.73 -0.86 27.54
N PHE A 474 -32.70 0.44 27.83
CA PHE A 474 -31.45 1.16 28.05
C PHE A 474 -30.68 0.64 29.26
N GLU A 475 -31.35 0.40 30.40
CA GLU A 475 -30.73 -0.19 31.59
C GLU A 475 -30.14 -1.59 31.31
N GLN A 476 -30.83 -2.41 30.51
CA GLN A 476 -30.35 -3.72 30.05
C GLN A 476 -29.14 -3.60 29.12
N LEU A 477 -29.19 -2.65 28.17
CA LEU A 477 -28.08 -2.36 27.26
C LEU A 477 -26.84 -1.89 28.01
N GLN A 478 -27.01 -0.99 28.99
CA GLN A 478 -25.92 -0.55 29.87
C GLN A 478 -25.26 -1.75 30.56
N HIS A 479 -26.06 -2.67 31.11
CA HIS A 479 -25.51 -3.87 31.74
C HIS A 479 -24.68 -4.72 30.76
N ILE A 480 -25.16 -4.94 29.54
CA ILE A 480 -24.42 -5.68 28.51
C ILE A 480 -23.09 -5.00 28.16
N LEU A 481 -23.12 -3.70 27.86
CA LEU A 481 -21.92 -2.96 27.44
C LEU A 481 -20.86 -2.87 28.55
N LEU A 482 -21.28 -2.85 29.81
CA LEU A 482 -20.36 -2.74 30.96
C LEU A 482 -19.81 -4.10 31.40
N HIS A 483 -20.59 -5.18 31.33
CA HIS A 483 -20.24 -6.46 31.96
C HIS A 483 -19.89 -7.59 30.99
N ALA A 484 -20.23 -7.48 29.70
CA ALA A 484 -19.79 -8.44 28.69
C ALA A 484 -18.24 -8.48 28.60
N GLY A 485 -17.69 -9.65 28.29
CA GLY A 485 -16.26 -9.79 28.02
C GLY A 485 -15.84 -9.09 26.73
N GLU A 486 -16.71 -9.12 25.72
CA GLU A 486 -16.61 -8.33 24.49
C GLU A 486 -17.98 -8.24 23.81
N VAL A 487 -18.20 -7.17 23.04
CA VAL A 487 -19.43 -6.96 22.27
C VAL A 487 -19.08 -6.63 20.83
N LEU A 488 -19.61 -7.41 19.89
CA LEU A 488 -19.70 -7.05 18.49
C LEU A 488 -21.14 -6.66 18.18
N TRP A 489 -21.36 -5.40 17.82
CA TRP A 489 -22.64 -4.90 17.39
C TRP A 489 -22.73 -4.92 15.86
N VAL A 490 -23.73 -5.62 15.34
CA VAL A 490 -23.92 -5.84 13.92
C VAL A 490 -25.14 -5.07 13.45
N THR A 491 -24.92 -4.13 12.54
CA THR A 491 -25.96 -3.28 11.95
C THR A 491 -26.04 -3.51 10.44
N ARG A 492 -27.17 -3.14 9.84
CA ARG A 492 -27.38 -3.25 8.40
C ARG A 492 -28.26 -2.12 7.88
N SER A 493 -27.88 -1.60 6.71
CA SER A 493 -28.68 -0.67 5.90
C SER A 493 -28.91 -1.23 4.50
N ASP A 494 -29.91 -0.67 3.81
CA ASP A 494 -30.19 -1.02 2.43
C ASP A 494 -29.24 -0.27 1.49
N PRO A 495 -28.85 -0.84 0.33
CA PRO A 495 -27.96 -0.16 -0.62
C PRO A 495 -28.47 1.20 -1.08
N ALA A 496 -29.79 1.41 -1.05
CA ALA A 496 -30.44 2.68 -1.37
C ALA A 496 -30.10 3.82 -0.38
N ASP A 497 -29.63 3.48 0.83
CA ASP A 497 -29.24 4.46 1.85
C ASP A 497 -27.84 5.07 1.60
N GLY A 498 -27.14 4.62 0.56
CA GLY A 498 -25.81 5.08 0.17
C GLY A 498 -24.66 4.35 0.88
N LEU A 499 -23.42 4.74 0.55
CA LEU A 499 -22.19 4.03 0.97
C LEU A 499 -21.98 3.95 2.48
N GLY A 500 -22.57 4.88 3.24
CA GLY A 500 -22.49 4.90 4.70
C GLY A 500 -23.67 4.21 5.38
N GLY A 501 -24.72 3.82 4.65
CA GLY A 501 -25.97 3.37 5.24
C GLY A 501 -26.78 4.49 5.91
N HIS A 502 -27.93 4.10 6.46
CA HIS A 502 -28.90 5.02 7.06
C HIS A 502 -28.41 5.54 8.43
N PRO A 503 -28.48 6.86 8.73
CA PRO A 503 -27.96 7.43 9.97
C PRO A 503 -28.53 6.83 11.27
N SER A 504 -29.79 6.38 11.27
CA SER A 504 -30.40 5.74 12.45
C SER A 504 -29.69 4.45 12.87
N LYS A 505 -28.95 3.81 11.96
CA LYS A 505 -28.16 2.59 12.22
C LYS A 505 -26.78 2.86 12.84
N HIS A 506 -26.37 4.13 12.90
CA HIS A 506 -25.07 4.57 13.43
C HIS A 506 -25.14 5.23 14.81
N ILE A 507 -26.32 5.22 15.46
CA ILE A 507 -26.46 5.66 16.85
C ILE A 507 -25.53 4.84 17.76
N ILE A 508 -25.39 3.55 17.46
CA ILE A 508 -24.50 2.66 18.20
C ILE A 508 -23.04 3.10 18.07
N SER A 509 -22.58 3.55 16.90
CA SER A 509 -21.20 4.00 16.69
C SER A 509 -20.84 5.12 17.66
N GLY A 510 -21.73 6.12 17.80
CA GLY A 510 -21.58 7.20 18.77
C GLY A 510 -21.55 6.71 20.22
N LEU A 511 -22.48 5.81 20.58
CA LEU A 511 -22.54 5.23 21.92
C LEU A 511 -21.27 4.45 22.27
N LEU A 512 -20.77 3.60 21.37
CA LEU A 512 -19.55 2.80 21.60
C LEU A 512 -18.32 3.70 21.71
N ARG A 513 -18.20 4.76 20.90
CA ARG A 513 -17.12 5.76 21.02
C ARG A 513 -17.13 6.45 22.37
N CYS A 514 -18.30 6.87 22.85
CA CYS A 514 -18.44 7.50 24.17
C CYS A 514 -18.02 6.54 25.28
N VAL A 515 -18.55 5.32 25.29
CA VAL A 515 -18.21 4.31 26.31
C VAL A 515 -16.71 3.97 26.29
N LYS A 516 -16.08 3.85 25.11
CA LYS A 516 -14.64 3.60 25.02
C LYS A 516 -13.78 4.80 25.45
N THR A 517 -14.30 6.01 25.34
CA THR A 517 -13.65 7.21 25.87
C THR A 517 -13.72 7.25 27.40
N GLU A 518 -14.83 6.78 27.97
CA GLU A 518 -15.03 6.67 29.42
C GLU A 518 -14.25 5.49 30.05
N ASP A 519 -14.24 4.32 29.38
CA ASP A 519 -13.52 3.12 29.80
C ASP A 519 -12.89 2.42 28.59
N ALA A 520 -11.62 2.73 28.33
CA ALA A 520 -10.83 2.13 27.26
C ALA A 520 -10.57 0.62 27.45
N SER A 521 -10.86 0.04 28.63
CA SER A 521 -10.72 -1.41 28.86
C SER A 521 -11.85 -2.23 28.22
N ARG A 522 -12.97 -1.59 27.85
CA ARG A 522 -14.11 -2.30 27.25
C ARG A 522 -13.80 -2.71 25.81
N ARG A 523 -14.03 -3.99 25.50
CA ARG A 523 -13.84 -4.56 24.16
C ARG A 523 -15.13 -4.47 23.35
N LEU A 524 -15.36 -3.31 22.75
CA LEU A 524 -16.59 -2.96 22.02
C LEU A 524 -16.27 -2.71 20.53
N TYR A 525 -17.03 -3.35 19.65
CA TYR A 525 -16.78 -3.36 18.21
C TYR A 525 -18.09 -3.20 17.44
N GLU A 526 -17.99 -2.63 16.25
CA GLU A 526 -19.07 -2.46 15.30
C GLU A 526 -18.74 -3.10 13.95
N LEU A 527 -19.75 -3.71 13.34
CA LEU A 527 -19.73 -4.20 11.97
C LEU A 527 -21.04 -3.81 11.26
N HIS A 528 -20.95 -2.84 10.36
CA HIS A 528 -22.08 -2.34 9.58
C HIS A 528 -22.06 -2.93 8.17
N PHE A 529 -23.19 -3.50 7.75
CA PHE A 529 -23.40 -4.02 6.41
C PHE A 529 -24.27 -3.08 5.57
N VAL A 530 -23.98 -2.98 4.27
CA VAL A 530 -24.81 -2.26 3.30
C VAL A 530 -25.28 -3.28 2.26
N ARG A 531 -26.36 -4.00 2.60
CA ARG A 531 -26.86 -5.17 1.87
C ARG A 531 -28.37 -5.27 2.00
N GLU A 532 -29.01 -5.77 0.95
CA GLU A 532 -30.41 -6.19 1.00
C GLU A 532 -30.67 -7.21 2.12
N LEU A 533 -31.73 -7.02 2.90
CA LEU A 533 -32.02 -7.76 4.14
C LEU A 533 -31.96 -9.29 4.01
N ARG A 534 -32.34 -9.84 2.86
CA ARG A 534 -32.46 -11.30 2.64
C ARG A 534 -31.30 -11.90 1.82
N THR A 535 -30.37 -11.07 1.36
CA THR A 535 -29.32 -11.50 0.42
C THR A 535 -28.01 -11.73 1.15
N GLY A 536 -27.31 -12.82 0.83
CA GLY A 536 -25.96 -13.08 1.35
C GLY A 536 -25.87 -13.25 2.87
N LEU A 537 -26.92 -13.78 3.52
CA LEU A 537 -26.93 -13.99 4.98
C LEU A 537 -25.82 -14.94 5.45
N ASP A 538 -25.44 -15.89 4.62
CA ASP A 538 -24.30 -16.79 4.84
C ASP A 538 -22.97 -16.02 4.80
N ALA A 539 -22.81 -15.11 3.85
CA ALA A 539 -21.65 -14.23 3.77
C ALA A 539 -21.59 -13.26 4.96
N THR A 540 -22.74 -12.78 5.43
CA THR A 540 -22.85 -11.97 6.65
C THR A 540 -22.39 -12.75 7.87
N ALA A 541 -22.85 -13.99 8.05
CA ALA A 541 -22.42 -14.85 9.16
C ALA A 541 -20.91 -15.15 9.11
N ARG A 542 -20.36 -15.46 7.94
CA ARG A 542 -18.91 -15.65 7.75
C ARG A 542 -18.11 -14.38 8.08
N ALA A 543 -18.60 -13.21 7.71
CA ALA A 543 -17.96 -11.93 8.04
C ALA A 543 -17.99 -11.66 9.57
N VAL A 544 -19.11 -11.93 10.25
CA VAL A 544 -19.18 -11.85 11.72
C VAL A 544 -18.17 -12.79 12.38
N ARG A 545 -18.08 -14.05 11.92
CA ARG A 545 -17.09 -15.02 12.40
C ARG A 545 -15.67 -14.52 12.19
N ARG A 546 -15.35 -14.08 10.97
CA ARG A 546 -14.03 -13.58 10.62
C ARG A 546 -13.64 -12.41 11.52
N ARG A 547 -14.53 -11.44 11.73
CA ARG A 547 -14.27 -10.27 12.55
C ARG A 547 -13.91 -10.64 13.99
N LEU A 548 -14.70 -11.50 14.63
CA LEU A 548 -14.42 -11.95 15.99
C LEU A 548 -13.13 -12.78 16.09
N CYS A 549 -12.85 -13.63 15.09
CA CYS A 549 -11.59 -14.38 15.06
C CYS A 549 -10.37 -13.45 14.99
N THR A 550 -10.43 -12.39 14.16
CA THR A 550 -9.39 -11.36 14.09
C THR A 550 -9.20 -10.71 15.47
N ILE A 551 -10.28 -10.27 16.11
CA ILE A 551 -10.28 -9.69 17.46
C ILE A 551 -9.66 -10.63 18.52
N TRP A 552 -9.81 -11.96 18.40
CA TRP A 552 -9.23 -12.92 19.34
C TRP A 552 -7.76 -13.24 19.08
N SER A 553 -7.28 -12.99 17.87
CA SER A 553 -5.91 -13.29 17.45
C SER A 553 -4.90 -12.16 17.76
N GLU A 554 -5.38 -10.98 18.13
CA GLU A 554 -4.59 -9.73 18.19
C GLU A 554 -4.05 -9.42 19.60
N LYS A 555 -2.77 -9.74 19.88
CA LYS A 555 -2.06 -9.18 21.05
C LYS A 555 -1.23 -7.93 20.73
N ASP A 556 -0.73 -7.78 19.49
CA ASP A 556 0.25 -6.74 19.12
C ASP A 556 -0.12 -5.94 17.86
N ARG A 557 -1.37 -6.04 17.38
CA ARG A 557 -1.86 -5.29 16.20
C ARG A 557 -2.79 -4.14 16.62
N PRO A 558 -2.96 -3.11 15.77
CA PRO A 558 -3.98 -2.07 15.99
C PRO A 558 -5.37 -2.69 16.09
N GLU A 559 -6.09 -2.39 17.18
CA GLU A 559 -7.47 -2.85 17.37
C GLU A 559 -8.41 -2.03 16.46
N GLU A 560 -9.19 -2.71 15.63
CA GLU A 560 -10.18 -2.05 14.78
C GLU A 560 -11.54 -2.04 15.45
N PHE A 561 -12.10 -0.85 15.68
CA PHE A 561 -13.37 -0.69 16.40
C PHE A 561 -14.59 -0.64 15.50
N GLU A 562 -14.44 -0.02 14.33
CA GLU A 562 -15.53 0.26 13.41
C GLU A 562 -15.18 -0.34 12.06
N THR A 563 -16.12 -1.10 11.51
CA THR A 563 -16.02 -1.63 10.14
C THR A 563 -17.33 -1.40 9.44
N VAL A 564 -17.25 -0.81 8.25
CA VAL A 564 -18.42 -0.46 7.44
C VAL A 564 -18.23 -1.06 6.05
N GLU A 565 -19.24 -1.78 5.57
CA GLU A 565 -19.25 -2.23 4.19
C GLU A 565 -19.52 -1.07 3.24
N ARG A 566 -18.65 -0.90 2.25
CA ARG A 566 -18.74 0.10 1.20
C ARG A 566 -18.48 -0.61 -0.13
N ASP A 567 -19.44 -0.54 -1.05
CA ASP A 567 -19.36 -1.23 -2.36
C ASP A 567 -19.02 -2.73 -2.26
N GLY A 568 -19.59 -3.41 -1.25
CA GLY A 568 -19.36 -4.84 -1.02
C GLY A 568 -18.02 -5.20 -0.38
N VAL A 569 -17.22 -4.20 0.01
CA VAL A 569 -15.92 -4.36 0.68
C VAL A 569 -16.03 -3.83 2.11
N LEU A 570 -15.50 -4.58 3.08
CA LEU A 570 -15.46 -4.16 4.49
C LEU A 570 -14.29 -3.20 4.70
N CYS A 571 -14.60 -1.96 5.08
CA CYS A 571 -13.65 -0.87 5.20
C CYS A 571 -13.52 -0.36 6.64
N ILE A 572 -12.36 0.20 6.96
CA ILE A 572 -12.02 0.80 8.25
C ILE A 572 -11.69 2.31 8.10
N PRO A 573 -12.08 3.15 9.07
CA PRO A 573 -11.85 4.58 8.99
C PRO A 573 -10.49 4.99 9.56
N ARG A 574 -9.88 6.03 8.97
CA ARG A 574 -8.80 6.82 9.56
C ARG A 574 -9.05 8.30 9.33
N TYR A 575 -8.85 9.11 10.36
CA TYR A 575 -8.94 10.56 10.24
C TYR A 575 -7.63 11.11 9.68
N ILE A 576 -7.69 11.67 8.48
CA ILE A 576 -6.53 12.26 7.79
C ILE A 576 -6.67 13.79 7.80
N PRO A 577 -5.61 14.54 8.10
CA PRO A 577 -5.62 16.01 8.02
C PRO A 577 -6.09 16.51 6.65
N GLN A 578 -6.97 17.49 6.66
CA GLN A 578 -7.42 18.18 5.46
C GLN A 578 -6.48 19.32 5.12
N ASP A 579 -5.38 19.02 4.42
CA ASP A 579 -4.34 20.01 4.11
C ASP A 579 -4.87 21.31 3.50
N PRO A 580 -5.79 21.30 2.50
CA PRO A 580 -6.31 22.55 1.94
C PRO A 580 -7.06 23.39 2.98
N LEU A 581 -7.87 22.76 3.83
CA LEU A 581 -8.67 23.44 4.84
C LEU A 581 -7.81 23.92 6.02
N ASN A 582 -6.86 23.11 6.45
CA ASN A 582 -5.88 23.48 7.48
C ASN A 582 -5.04 24.68 7.02
N LYS A 583 -4.56 24.67 5.77
CA LYS A 583 -3.87 25.82 5.18
C LYS A 583 -4.80 27.05 5.14
N ALA A 584 -6.04 26.89 4.68
CA ALA A 584 -7.07 27.95 4.68
C ALA A 584 -7.29 28.57 6.08
N MET A 585 -7.30 27.76 7.13
CA MET A 585 -7.43 28.26 8.51
C MET A 585 -6.15 28.95 9.00
N ALA A 586 -4.98 28.42 8.67
CA ALA A 586 -3.70 29.05 8.99
C ALA A 586 -3.56 30.43 8.33
N TYR A 587 -4.09 30.61 7.10
CA TYR A 587 -4.11 31.90 6.39
C TYR A 587 -4.91 32.99 7.13
N ASN A 588 -5.86 32.64 7.99
CA ASN A 588 -6.63 33.63 8.75
C ASN A 588 -5.93 34.11 10.04
N GLU A 589 -4.88 33.41 10.49
CA GLU A 589 -4.22 33.70 11.77
C GLU A 589 -2.83 34.35 11.62
N LEU A 590 -2.14 34.19 10.47
CA LEU A 590 -0.78 34.68 10.25
C LEU A 590 -0.57 35.21 8.81
N ASP A 591 0.31 36.21 8.65
CA ASP A 591 0.80 36.67 7.34
C ASP A 591 1.25 35.44 6.52
N ALA A 592 0.53 35.14 5.45
CA ALA A 592 0.80 34.02 4.55
C ALA A 592 2.28 34.00 4.14
N ALA A 593 2.95 32.85 4.29
CA ALA A 593 4.29 32.71 3.74
C ALA A 593 4.21 32.77 2.21
N PRO A 594 5.07 33.53 1.52
CA PRO A 594 5.10 33.54 0.07
C PRO A 594 5.35 32.13 -0.49
N GLU A 595 4.53 31.72 -1.46
CA GLU A 595 4.72 30.47 -2.19
C GLU A 595 5.37 30.74 -3.56
N VAL A 596 6.15 29.77 -4.03
CA VAL A 596 6.75 29.84 -5.37
C VAL A 596 5.65 29.59 -6.40
N ALA A 597 5.43 30.57 -7.26
CA ALA A 597 4.47 30.50 -8.36
C ALA A 597 5.04 31.18 -9.60
N ASP A 598 4.41 30.95 -10.75
CA ASP A 598 4.74 31.68 -11.97
C ASP A 598 4.46 33.17 -11.77
N VAL A 599 5.40 34.04 -12.19
CA VAL A 599 5.25 35.49 -12.03
C VAL A 599 4.17 36.06 -12.95
N MET A 600 3.98 35.45 -14.13
CA MET A 600 3.01 35.90 -15.13
C MET A 600 1.70 35.11 -14.98
N GLN A 601 0.69 35.73 -14.37
CA GLN A 601 -0.62 35.12 -14.14
C GLN A 601 -1.69 36.00 -14.82
N PRO A 602 -2.30 35.55 -15.95
CA PRO A 602 -3.16 36.40 -16.79
C PRO A 602 -4.36 37.02 -16.07
N ASP A 603 -4.92 36.29 -15.10
CA ASP A 603 -6.14 36.68 -14.39
C ASP A 603 -5.88 37.17 -12.96
N ARG A 604 -4.61 37.40 -12.60
CA ARG A 604 -4.21 37.74 -11.23
C ARG A 604 -3.07 38.77 -11.25
N PRO A 605 -3.39 40.08 -11.24
CA PRO A 605 -2.36 41.11 -11.21
C PRO A 605 -1.59 41.04 -9.89
N LEU A 606 -0.26 41.14 -9.98
CA LEU A 606 0.64 40.98 -8.84
C LEU A 606 1.48 42.24 -8.64
N LYS A 607 1.64 42.64 -7.38
CA LYS A 607 2.51 43.74 -6.96
C LYS A 607 3.67 43.24 -6.12
N LEU A 608 4.87 43.63 -6.52
CA LEU A 608 6.07 43.37 -5.72
C LEU A 608 6.05 44.23 -4.46
N THR A 609 6.25 43.59 -3.31
CA THR A 609 6.39 44.24 -2.00
C THR A 609 7.64 43.73 -1.28
N ILE A 610 8.09 44.48 -0.28
CA ILE A 610 9.17 44.07 0.62
C ILE A 610 8.56 43.77 1.99
N GLY A 611 8.73 42.53 2.48
CA GLY A 611 8.18 42.14 3.77
C GLY A 611 8.82 42.90 4.93
N ARG A 612 10.15 42.99 4.95
CA ARG A 612 10.91 43.76 5.94
C ARG A 612 11.79 44.79 5.22
N PRO A 613 11.51 46.10 5.36
CA PRO A 613 12.31 47.14 4.74
C PRO A 613 13.81 46.97 5.04
N GLY A 614 14.65 46.95 4.00
CA GLY A 614 16.09 46.74 4.09
C GLY A 614 16.57 45.28 4.01
N MET A 615 15.67 44.31 3.92
CA MET A 615 15.99 42.89 3.75
C MET A 615 15.46 42.38 2.39
N LEU A 616 16.32 42.38 1.37
CA LEU A 616 15.95 42.02 -0.02
C LEU A 616 15.46 40.58 -0.17
N ASP A 617 15.85 39.68 0.72
CA ASP A 617 15.36 38.29 0.79
C ASP A 617 13.89 38.18 1.24
N THR A 618 13.26 39.28 1.63
CA THR A 618 11.83 39.35 1.96
C THR A 618 10.97 39.92 0.83
N LEU A 619 11.53 40.14 -0.35
CA LEU A 619 10.77 40.52 -1.54
C LEU A 619 9.81 39.39 -1.93
N HIS A 620 8.54 39.73 -2.09
CA HIS A 620 7.50 38.80 -2.54
C HIS A 620 6.40 39.54 -3.29
N PHE A 621 5.59 38.81 -4.04
CA PHE A 621 4.43 39.37 -4.73
C PHE A 621 3.15 39.19 -3.90
N LEU A 622 2.30 40.20 -3.90
CA LEU A 622 0.94 40.16 -3.37
C LEU A 622 -0.06 40.43 -4.51
N ASP A 623 -1.32 40.09 -4.29
CA ASP A 623 -2.41 40.46 -5.19
C ASP A 623 -2.55 41.98 -5.29
N ASP A 624 -2.64 42.49 -6.52
CA ASP A 624 -2.89 43.88 -6.82
C ASP A 624 -4.28 44.04 -7.44
N GLU A 625 -5.21 44.58 -6.66
CA GLU A 625 -6.56 44.84 -7.15
C GLU A 625 -6.66 46.18 -7.90
N ALA A 626 -5.62 47.03 -7.85
CA ALA A 626 -5.67 48.35 -8.48
C ALA A 626 -5.87 48.29 -10.00
N PRO A 627 -5.18 47.41 -10.76
CA PRO A 627 -5.40 47.27 -12.20
C PRO A 627 -6.78 46.72 -12.59
N LEU A 628 -7.54 46.14 -11.64
CA LEU A 628 -8.88 45.63 -11.89
C LEU A 628 -9.96 46.73 -11.84
N GLN A 629 -9.61 47.92 -11.38
CA GLN A 629 -10.53 49.07 -11.36
C GLN A 629 -10.56 49.76 -12.73
N PRO A 630 -11.68 50.41 -13.12
CA PRO A 630 -11.72 51.22 -14.32
C PRO A 630 -10.69 52.37 -14.23
N LEU A 631 -10.00 52.65 -15.33
CA LEU A 631 -9.12 53.83 -15.44
C LEU A 631 -9.96 55.12 -15.37
N ASP A 632 -9.49 56.09 -14.59
CA ASP A 632 -10.06 57.44 -14.62
C ASP A 632 -9.70 58.18 -15.94
N ASP A 633 -10.42 59.26 -16.25
CA ASP A 633 -10.29 60.03 -17.50
C ASP A 633 -8.86 60.54 -17.80
N GLU A 634 -8.00 60.64 -16.79
CA GLU A 634 -6.61 61.12 -16.90
C GLU A 634 -5.55 60.03 -16.68
N GLU A 635 -5.97 58.77 -16.52
CA GLU A 635 -5.07 57.64 -16.25
C GLU A 635 -4.74 56.85 -17.52
N VAL A 636 -3.55 56.25 -17.55
CA VAL A 636 -3.09 55.36 -18.62
C VAL A 636 -2.49 54.10 -18.04
N GLU A 637 -2.90 52.94 -18.57
CA GLU A 637 -2.32 51.65 -18.21
C GLU A 637 -1.03 51.41 -19.00
N ILE A 638 0.02 50.96 -18.31
CA ILE A 638 1.35 50.70 -18.90
C ILE A 638 1.75 49.26 -18.59
N GLU A 639 1.92 48.45 -19.64
CA GLU A 639 2.44 47.10 -19.50
C GLU A 639 3.97 47.12 -19.28
N VAL A 640 4.41 46.85 -18.05
CA VAL A 640 5.83 46.80 -17.70
C VAL A 640 6.44 45.47 -18.16
N LYS A 641 7.32 45.51 -19.18
CA LYS A 641 8.02 44.31 -19.69
C LYS A 641 9.25 43.90 -18.87
N ALA A 642 9.90 44.84 -18.20
CA ALA A 642 11.07 44.60 -17.35
C ALA A 642 11.28 45.77 -16.38
N CYS A 643 11.79 45.47 -15.17
CA CYS A 643 12.21 46.47 -14.19
C CYS A 643 13.58 46.08 -13.61
N GLY A 644 14.47 47.07 -13.44
CA GLY A 644 15.77 46.85 -12.81
C GLY A 644 15.65 46.87 -11.28
N MET A 645 16.14 45.82 -10.61
CA MET A 645 16.03 45.67 -9.14
C MET A 645 17.09 46.44 -8.33
N ASN A 646 17.79 47.40 -8.93
CA ASN A 646 19.04 47.90 -8.34
C ASN A 646 18.87 48.82 -7.12
N PHE A 647 17.67 49.32 -6.81
CA PHE A 647 17.43 50.28 -5.72
C PHE A 647 15.98 50.26 -5.16
N LEU A 648 15.50 49.09 -4.71
CA LEU A 648 14.23 48.99 -3.98
C LEU A 648 14.39 49.29 -2.48
#